data_AF-A0A8H9GKZ2-F1
#
_entry.id   AF-A0A8H9GKZ2-F1
#
_cell.length_a   1.000
_cell.length_b   1.000
_cell.length_c   1.000
_cell.angle_alpha   90.00
_cell.angle_beta   90.00
_cell.angle_gamma   90.00
#
_symmetry.space_group_name_H-M   'P 1'
#
loop_
_entity.id
_entity.type
_entity.pdbx_description
1 polymer ?
#
loop_
_entity_poly.entity_id
_entity_poly.type
_entity_poly.pdbx_seq_one_letter_code
_entity_poly.pdbx_strand_id
1 'polypeptide(L)'
;MTRMPTLLCLTLLLGACAKQPAPVAAPAVPTPAPTPAAPVETTPPGRTTPLASLGLVDIQFSGLNDEAGPTVQASAPAPTGAAGLTDRGSIQLKPVSTGTFTTGTRGVDGMRYLYATFLVRNASSAGTAYTTARQNLTLVAVSTPSTLSNTPVSQLKRFDGTDASASIAPLILPTTGLNFNLNTARPDLMTGAQDLQAYAENEVTPLVTAGVTRAFPYGFVARNRTLTTTRTLSANPGANQFDGVVTVALKLPLQATPADDPYTFQMTFAVADDSVTRVTESVEEQGSGSAASRAAALGGAQIAALCGSALTSPLLIGSVTTAGAPGARTAHIGGDLALKTLPAAYAATGNVTLNVDAASGLASAYTVYPPTPGGQTPSLTFTGNGTARGGTLAMNANGSFAFTSKAGDGAGYTLTRNAGDTFTFTGGAATSDTLRYGVATSTGCSGTNQTAPVNVGGRVWFVDGTKTGGDGRQTAPFTTLSAAQAAAAANDLIYVANGSETYTQPAPLALQNAQAVVGAGTALVVNGATIAPAGTAPTLQVTGGAAVTLSTNNTLTGLSVQGSTDGITGTNFGTFNGTLTQVKATNGLALSLKSGTVNLSATRLDATNAATNGRGVNLEQVGGTLTVTGSGSAGSGGVIQTAANAGNIGIHLQPDTANLTVNLNRMVVQQNHNGVQFTPFSTTSTGTLNLNVQDSSFLNNAASSVYLNPTGNTSNTYLIRNNTFTHAGTGNGITYEAQRPSGSTSVDQGKIQNNTLSLSTGGNANPIDLAQRVAGSGRFEVSGNTITSYGLYGMQFRAMDGAARMDVILTNNAVSSPASNPSGLNLDGIALTSGITSGQTNTLCVKPTGNTSVSPTTGNTGFVLRQLSGSAFIIDTAAPSAAGVQAANNNSTVRVRNSATFTPVAGTCQAPN
;
A
#
# COMPACT_ATOMS: atom_id res chain seq x y z
N MET A 1 2.42 50.84 56.20
CA MET A 1 3.86 51.02 56.53
C MET A 1 4.63 50.71 55.25
N THR A 2 5.38 51.57 54.57
CA THR A 2 5.88 52.93 54.84
C THR A 2 6.36 53.49 53.48
N ARG A 3 5.81 54.66 53.09
CA ARG A 3 6.34 55.81 52.33
C ARG A 3 7.24 55.57 51.08
N MET A 4 6.86 55.96 49.84
CA MET A 4 6.89 57.30 49.18
C MET A 4 8.33 57.88 48.97
N PRO A 5 8.65 58.75 47.95
CA PRO A 5 7.71 59.50 47.09
C PRO A 5 8.11 59.90 45.62
N THR A 6 7.09 60.41 44.89
CA THR A 6 7.05 61.56 43.94
C THR A 6 8.07 61.73 42.80
N LEU A 7 7.54 61.96 41.58
CA LEU A 7 7.47 63.31 41.02
C LEU A 7 6.33 63.48 40.00
N LEU A 8 5.80 64.71 40.00
CA LEU A 8 4.55 65.24 39.47
C LEU A 8 4.86 66.24 38.34
N CYS A 9 4.06 66.29 37.27
CA CYS A 9 3.75 67.49 36.47
C CYS A 9 2.56 67.14 35.54
N LEU A 10 1.32 67.60 35.77
CA LEU A 10 0.70 68.87 35.30
C LEU A 10 0.93 69.11 33.78
N THR A 11 -0.04 69.37 32.90
CA THR A 11 -1.39 69.97 33.01
C THR A 11 -2.10 69.90 31.64
N LEU A 12 -3.43 69.83 31.68
CA LEU A 12 -4.47 70.39 30.77
C LEU A 12 -4.44 70.15 29.26
N LEU A 13 -5.59 69.67 28.74
CA LEU A 13 -6.19 70.20 27.51
C LEU A 13 -7.74 70.11 27.57
N LEU A 14 -8.37 71.30 27.52
CA LEU A 14 -9.77 71.52 27.13
C LEU A 14 -9.79 71.83 25.63
N GLY A 15 -10.90 71.50 24.99
CA GLY A 15 -11.01 71.23 23.56
C GLY A 15 -11.03 72.43 22.61
N ALA A 16 -10.87 72.12 21.32
CA ALA A 16 -11.53 72.79 20.21
C ALA A 16 -11.48 71.89 18.96
N CYS A 17 -12.62 71.78 18.30
CA CYS A 17 -12.82 71.03 17.07
C CYS A 17 -12.04 71.64 15.89
N ALA A 18 -11.26 70.82 15.19
CA ALA A 18 -10.98 70.98 13.78
C ALA A 18 -10.77 69.59 13.14
N LYS A 19 -11.53 69.32 12.08
CA LYS A 19 -11.44 68.12 11.23
C LYS A 19 -9.99 67.91 10.76
N GLN A 20 -9.40 66.75 11.07
CA GLN A 20 -8.10 66.32 10.52
C GLN A 20 -8.26 65.03 9.69
N PRO A 21 -7.53 64.89 8.55
CA PRO A 21 -7.68 63.79 7.60
C PRO A 21 -7.22 62.45 8.18
N ALA A 22 -7.64 61.36 7.51
CA ALA A 22 -7.34 59.98 7.87
C ALA A 22 -5.86 59.75 8.23
N PRO A 23 -5.55 58.98 9.32
CA PRO A 23 -4.19 58.70 9.72
C PRO A 23 -3.43 57.91 8.66
N VAL A 24 -2.27 58.42 8.28
CA VAL A 24 -1.22 57.68 7.58
C VAL A 24 -0.71 56.59 8.52
N ALA A 25 -0.71 55.34 8.07
CA ALA A 25 -0.20 54.21 8.83
C ALA A 25 1.29 54.43 9.17
N ALA A 26 1.64 54.13 10.42
CA ALA A 26 3.03 54.10 10.87
C ALA A 26 3.86 53.13 10.00
N PRO A 27 5.14 53.43 9.70
CA PRO A 27 6.04 52.46 9.08
C PRO A 27 6.06 51.21 9.95
N ALA A 28 5.71 50.07 9.36
CA ALA A 28 5.88 48.78 10.01
C ALA A 28 7.35 48.63 10.41
N VAL A 29 7.59 48.27 11.68
CA VAL A 29 8.87 47.67 12.06
C VAL A 29 9.11 46.51 11.08
N PRO A 30 10.23 46.49 10.33
CA PRO A 30 10.49 45.38 9.42
C PRO A 30 10.62 44.12 10.27
N THR A 31 9.62 43.25 10.15
CA THR A 31 9.72 41.85 10.53
C THR A 31 11.02 41.32 9.92
N PRO A 32 11.90 40.64 10.68
CA PRO A 32 13.04 39.96 10.07
C PRO A 32 12.51 39.12 8.92
N ALA A 33 12.97 39.41 7.71
CA ALA A 33 12.63 38.60 6.56
C ALA A 33 12.91 37.15 6.94
N PRO A 34 11.97 36.20 6.72
CA PRO A 34 12.28 34.80 6.91
C PRO A 34 13.55 34.53 6.10
N THR A 35 14.60 34.05 6.78
CA THR A 35 15.82 33.59 6.12
C THR A 35 15.38 32.77 4.91
N PRO A 36 15.78 33.14 3.68
CA PRO A 36 15.39 32.40 2.50
C PRO A 36 15.66 30.92 2.78
N ALA A 37 14.65 30.08 2.60
CA ALA A 37 14.85 28.64 2.64
C ALA A 37 16.06 28.35 1.74
N ALA A 38 17.05 27.64 2.28
CA ALA A 38 18.21 27.23 1.50
C ALA A 38 17.71 26.67 0.16
N PRO A 39 18.28 27.08 -0.98
CA PRO A 39 17.85 26.60 -2.28
C PRO A 39 17.76 25.08 -2.23
N VAL A 40 16.62 24.53 -2.62
CA VAL A 40 16.49 23.09 -2.81
C VAL A 40 17.53 22.73 -3.85
N GLU A 41 18.59 22.07 -3.42
CA GLU A 41 19.62 21.55 -4.31
C GLU A 41 18.94 20.52 -5.20
N THR A 42 18.67 20.92 -6.45
CA THR A 42 17.99 20.10 -7.43
C THR A 42 18.88 18.91 -7.75
N THR A 43 18.32 17.70 -7.72
CA THR A 43 18.96 16.50 -8.25
C THR A 43 19.55 16.79 -9.63
N PRO A 44 20.77 16.32 -9.93
CA PRO A 44 21.32 16.46 -11.28
C PRO A 44 20.30 15.89 -12.27
N PRO A 45 19.83 16.67 -13.27
CA PRO A 45 18.78 16.19 -14.18
C PRO A 45 19.23 14.91 -14.86
N GLY A 46 18.46 13.84 -14.70
CA GLY A 46 18.60 12.64 -15.53
C GLY A 46 18.25 12.97 -16.99
N ARG A 47 18.89 12.30 -17.94
CA ARG A 47 18.59 12.48 -19.37
C ARG A 47 17.15 12.06 -19.66
N THR A 48 16.32 12.98 -20.19
CA THR A 48 14.90 12.73 -20.49
C THR A 48 14.67 12.00 -21.82
N THR A 49 15.67 12.01 -22.70
CA THR A 49 15.65 11.36 -24.03
C THR A 49 17.00 10.74 -24.33
N PRO A 50 17.10 9.46 -24.73
CA PRO A 50 18.37 8.83 -25.11
C PRO A 50 19.15 9.66 -26.16
N LEU A 51 20.48 9.50 -26.22
CA LEU A 51 21.29 10.12 -27.26
C LEU A 51 20.77 9.72 -28.64
N ALA A 52 20.55 10.70 -29.52
CA ALA A 52 19.95 10.49 -30.82
C ALA A 52 21.00 10.72 -31.93
N SER A 53 21.35 9.66 -32.66
CA SER A 53 22.34 9.73 -33.75
C SER A 53 21.82 10.50 -34.97
N LEU A 54 22.67 11.36 -35.54
CA LEU A 54 22.47 12.09 -36.79
C LEU A 54 23.28 11.51 -37.95
N GLY A 55 24.15 10.53 -37.68
CA GLY A 55 25.07 9.95 -38.63
C GLY A 55 26.48 9.85 -38.06
N LEU A 56 27.41 9.42 -38.91
CA LEU A 56 28.82 9.25 -38.57
C LEU A 56 29.68 10.32 -39.25
N VAL A 57 30.83 10.64 -38.65
CA VAL A 57 31.87 11.46 -39.25
C VAL A 57 33.22 10.84 -38.97
N ASP A 58 34.06 10.77 -40.00
CA ASP A 58 35.46 10.42 -39.86
C ASP A 58 36.30 11.69 -39.80
N ILE A 59 37.23 11.74 -38.86
CA ILE A 59 38.22 12.80 -38.72
C ILE A 59 39.60 12.18 -38.95
N GLN A 60 40.27 12.61 -40.03
CA GLN A 60 41.62 12.19 -40.37
C GLN A 60 42.62 13.30 -40.01
N PHE A 61 43.62 12.95 -39.21
CA PHE A 61 44.79 13.78 -38.96
C PHE A 61 45.94 13.27 -39.82
N SER A 62 46.69 14.18 -40.46
CA SER A 62 47.86 13.89 -41.30
C SER A 62 48.96 14.92 -41.05
N GLY A 63 50.21 14.63 -41.39
CA GLY A 63 51.29 15.62 -41.19
C GLY A 63 51.70 15.79 -39.73
N LEU A 64 51.49 14.77 -38.89
CA LEU A 64 51.71 14.89 -37.44
C LEU A 64 53.15 15.27 -37.05
N ASN A 65 54.11 14.99 -37.91
CA ASN A 65 55.52 15.27 -37.71
C ASN A 65 56.05 16.41 -38.61
N ASP A 66 55.18 17.09 -39.37
CA ASP A 66 55.59 18.16 -40.28
C ASP A 66 55.93 19.43 -39.52
N GLU A 67 56.96 20.16 -39.97
CA GLU A 67 57.29 21.48 -39.44
C GLU A 67 56.15 22.50 -39.61
N ALA A 68 55.34 22.33 -40.67
CA ALA A 68 54.16 23.15 -40.93
C ALA A 68 52.98 22.85 -39.98
N GLY A 69 53.07 21.80 -39.16
CA GLY A 69 52.01 21.32 -38.28
C GLY A 69 51.00 20.40 -38.98
N PRO A 70 50.13 19.73 -38.21
CA PRO A 70 49.23 18.73 -38.74
C PRO A 70 48.10 19.34 -39.57
N THR A 71 47.67 18.62 -40.59
CA THR A 71 46.45 18.90 -41.36
C THR A 71 45.32 17.99 -40.88
N VAL A 72 44.08 18.45 -41.05
CA VAL A 72 42.90 17.68 -40.65
C VAL A 72 41.84 17.73 -41.75
N GLN A 73 41.20 16.58 -41.98
CA GLN A 73 40.05 16.46 -42.88
C GLN A 73 38.90 15.78 -42.14
N ALA A 74 37.68 16.25 -42.40
CA ALA A 74 36.45 15.62 -41.90
C ALA A 74 35.61 15.16 -43.10
N SER A 75 35.14 13.91 -43.06
CA SER A 75 34.35 13.30 -44.14
C SER A 75 33.25 12.39 -43.60
N ALA A 76 32.22 12.12 -44.40
CA ALA A 76 31.32 11.01 -44.11
C ALA A 76 32.05 9.67 -44.34
N PRO A 77 31.81 8.63 -43.52
CA PRO A 77 32.42 7.32 -43.76
C PRO A 77 32.00 6.74 -45.11
N ALA A 78 32.88 5.94 -45.72
CA ALA A 78 32.56 5.23 -46.95
C ALA A 78 31.37 4.26 -46.72
N PRO A 79 30.38 4.21 -47.62
CA PRO A 79 29.22 3.35 -47.44
C PRO A 79 29.63 1.87 -47.45
N THR A 80 29.50 1.22 -46.29
CA THR A 80 29.73 -0.22 -46.14
C THR A 80 28.47 -0.98 -46.52
N GLY A 81 28.37 -1.47 -47.76
CA GLY A 81 27.53 -2.62 -48.19
C GLY A 81 26.01 -2.58 -47.95
N ALA A 82 25.24 -3.08 -48.91
CA ALA A 82 23.77 -3.06 -48.92
C ALA A 82 23.10 -3.73 -47.71
N ALA A 83 22.71 -2.93 -46.71
CA ALA A 83 21.55 -3.16 -45.85
C ALA A 83 21.19 -1.86 -45.08
N GLY A 84 20.26 -1.09 -45.66
CA GLY A 84 19.31 -0.19 -44.98
C GLY A 84 19.80 0.61 -43.77
N LEU A 85 20.43 1.76 -44.01
CA LEU A 85 20.45 2.86 -43.05
C LEU A 85 20.07 4.15 -43.77
N THR A 86 19.09 4.86 -43.23
CA THR A 86 18.87 6.27 -43.56
C THR A 86 20.05 7.04 -42.99
N ASP A 87 21.09 7.25 -43.80
CA ASP A 87 22.10 8.26 -43.49
C ASP A 87 21.35 9.57 -43.29
N ARG A 88 21.23 10.02 -42.02
CA ARG A 88 20.60 11.30 -41.70
C ARG A 88 21.49 12.48 -42.07
N GLY A 89 22.65 12.23 -42.68
CA GLY A 89 23.51 13.22 -43.28
C GLY A 89 24.60 13.76 -42.35
N SER A 90 24.74 13.26 -41.11
CA SER A 90 25.80 13.70 -40.17
C SER A 90 25.76 15.21 -39.88
N ILE A 91 26.91 15.88 -39.73
CA ILE A 91 26.99 17.35 -39.65
C ILE A 91 28.05 17.92 -40.59
N GLN A 92 27.95 19.22 -40.90
CA GLN A 92 28.93 19.94 -41.69
C GLN A 92 30.02 20.55 -40.78
N LEU A 93 31.26 20.05 -40.93
CA LEU A 93 32.45 20.58 -40.25
C LEU A 93 33.32 21.37 -41.22
N LYS A 94 33.87 22.49 -40.74
CA LYS A 94 34.90 23.25 -41.45
C LYS A 94 36.13 23.40 -40.55
N PRO A 95 37.29 22.82 -40.90
CA PRO A 95 38.50 22.98 -40.09
C PRO A 95 38.94 24.45 -40.07
N VAL A 96 39.41 24.91 -38.90
CA VAL A 96 39.82 26.31 -38.69
C VAL A 96 41.25 26.41 -38.19
N SER A 97 41.61 25.53 -37.25
CA SER A 97 42.93 25.53 -36.66
C SER A 97 43.29 24.12 -36.21
N THR A 98 44.55 23.77 -36.38
CA THR A 98 45.16 22.56 -35.83
C THR A 98 46.36 22.96 -35.01
N GLY A 99 46.83 22.07 -34.15
CA GLY A 99 48.08 22.27 -33.43
C GLY A 99 48.62 20.96 -32.92
N THR A 100 49.95 20.92 -32.75
CA THR A 100 50.65 19.79 -32.15
C THR A 100 51.82 20.29 -31.32
N PHE A 101 52.15 19.59 -30.24
CA PHE A 101 53.39 19.77 -29.52
C PHE A 101 53.76 18.47 -28.80
N THR A 102 55.02 18.35 -28.41
CA THR A 102 55.53 17.17 -27.72
C THR A 102 56.12 17.54 -26.38
N THR A 103 55.97 16.66 -25.40
CA THR A 103 56.62 16.77 -24.09
C THR A 103 57.29 15.44 -23.73
N GLY A 104 58.24 15.47 -22.80
CA GLY A 104 58.92 14.25 -22.34
C GLY A 104 59.93 13.69 -23.34
N THR A 105 60.37 12.46 -23.09
CA THR A 105 61.44 11.76 -23.81
C THR A 105 60.89 10.56 -24.58
N ARG A 106 61.23 10.44 -25.87
CA ARG A 106 60.80 9.33 -26.74
C ARG A 106 61.12 7.96 -26.11
N GLY A 107 60.18 7.03 -26.23
CA GLY A 107 60.33 5.67 -25.70
C GLY A 107 60.29 5.55 -24.16
N VAL A 108 60.13 6.67 -23.43
CA VAL A 108 60.04 6.68 -21.96
C VAL A 108 58.70 7.26 -21.51
N ASP A 109 58.55 8.59 -21.58
CA ASP A 109 57.37 9.36 -21.15
C ASP A 109 56.93 10.37 -22.23
N GLY A 110 57.51 10.27 -23.42
CA GLY A 110 57.28 11.15 -24.55
C GLY A 110 55.83 11.09 -25.02
N MET A 111 55.15 12.23 -25.00
CA MET A 111 53.76 12.36 -25.44
C MET A 111 53.65 13.44 -26.51
N ARG A 112 52.90 13.15 -27.57
CA ARG A 112 52.42 14.13 -28.54
C ARG A 112 51.00 14.53 -28.15
N TYR A 113 50.78 15.82 -28.00
CA TYR A 113 49.45 16.42 -27.88
C TYR A 113 49.07 17.01 -29.23
N LEU A 114 47.81 16.88 -29.61
CA LEU A 114 47.29 17.50 -30.80
C LEU A 114 45.83 17.90 -30.64
N TYR A 115 45.40 18.87 -31.45
CA TYR A 115 44.02 19.25 -31.54
C TYR A 115 43.64 19.67 -32.96
N ALA A 116 42.35 19.56 -33.26
CA ALA A 116 41.71 20.17 -34.41
C ALA A 116 40.42 20.87 -33.98
N THR A 117 40.31 22.14 -34.34
CA THR A 117 39.11 22.95 -34.09
C THR A 117 38.34 23.13 -35.39
N PHE A 118 37.04 22.83 -35.33
CA PHE A 118 36.12 22.93 -36.46
C PHE A 118 35.04 23.95 -36.15
N LEU A 119 34.65 24.74 -37.15
CA LEU A 119 33.32 25.35 -37.15
C LEU A 119 32.29 24.26 -37.44
N VAL A 120 31.17 24.32 -36.73
CA VAL A 120 30.06 23.38 -36.85
C VAL A 120 28.83 24.12 -37.38
N ARG A 121 28.25 23.58 -38.46
CA ARG A 121 26.98 24.05 -39.00
C ARG A 121 25.91 22.98 -38.83
N ASN A 122 24.72 23.39 -38.40
CA ASN A 122 23.55 22.53 -38.26
C ASN A 122 22.97 22.16 -39.64
N ALA A 123 23.72 21.37 -40.39
CA ALA A 123 23.40 20.90 -41.73
C ALA A 123 24.08 19.56 -41.96
N SER A 124 23.57 18.75 -42.89
CA SER A 124 24.24 17.51 -43.30
C SER A 124 25.63 17.79 -43.90
N SER A 125 26.47 16.76 -43.98
CA SER A 125 27.77 16.75 -44.64
C SER A 125 27.69 17.20 -46.10
N ALA A 126 26.56 16.95 -46.77
CA ALA A 126 26.25 17.44 -48.11
C ALA A 126 25.83 18.93 -48.17
N GLY A 127 25.69 19.60 -47.01
CA GLY A 127 25.37 21.03 -46.89
C GLY A 127 23.88 21.36 -46.69
N THR A 128 22.99 20.37 -46.61
CA THR A 128 21.55 20.58 -46.43
C THR A 128 21.24 20.97 -44.98
N ALA A 129 20.71 22.17 -44.76
CA ALA A 129 20.37 22.67 -43.43
C ALA A 129 19.31 21.81 -42.72
N TYR A 130 19.48 21.55 -41.43
CA TYR A 130 18.44 20.89 -40.63
C TYR A 130 17.39 21.90 -40.17
N THR A 131 16.13 21.49 -40.23
CA THR A 131 14.97 22.30 -39.79
C THR A 131 14.75 22.31 -38.28
N THR A 132 15.45 21.44 -37.55
CA THR A 132 15.38 21.34 -36.08
C THR A 132 16.64 21.94 -35.48
N ALA A 133 16.49 22.81 -34.49
CA ALA A 133 17.62 23.32 -33.72
C ALA A 133 18.27 22.18 -32.93
N ARG A 134 19.59 22.19 -32.82
CA ARG A 134 20.35 21.14 -32.13
C ARG A 134 20.79 21.61 -30.77
N GLN A 135 20.81 20.70 -29.81
CA GLN A 135 21.17 20.98 -28.44
C GLN A 135 22.29 20.07 -27.99
N ASN A 136 23.35 20.66 -27.43
CA ASN A 136 24.53 19.93 -26.92
C ASN A 136 25.08 18.91 -27.93
N LEU A 137 25.08 19.27 -29.22
CA LEU A 137 25.52 18.41 -30.31
C LEU A 137 26.94 17.89 -30.02
N THR A 138 27.12 16.57 -29.96
CA THR A 138 28.37 15.93 -29.53
C THR A 138 28.87 14.93 -30.55
N LEU A 139 30.19 14.93 -30.77
CA LEU A 139 30.93 13.92 -31.52
C LEU A 139 31.37 12.81 -30.56
N VAL A 140 30.56 11.75 -30.43
CA VAL A 140 30.83 10.61 -29.53
C VAL A 140 31.69 9.58 -30.26
N ALA A 141 32.79 9.15 -29.66
CA ALA A 141 33.70 8.22 -30.31
C ALA A 141 33.07 6.83 -30.47
N VAL A 142 33.21 6.21 -31.65
CA VAL A 142 32.60 4.90 -31.95
C VAL A 142 33.57 3.98 -32.69
N SER A 143 33.44 2.69 -32.42
CA SER A 143 34.05 1.61 -33.20
C SER A 143 33.08 1.14 -34.27
N THR A 144 33.61 0.80 -35.43
CA THR A 144 32.90 0.16 -36.55
C THR A 144 33.64 -1.13 -36.93
N PRO A 145 33.10 -1.99 -37.81
CA PRO A 145 33.80 -3.20 -38.24
C PRO A 145 35.18 -2.94 -38.90
N SER A 146 35.44 -1.73 -39.39
CA SER A 146 36.72 -1.33 -39.99
C SER A 146 37.72 -0.74 -39.00
N THR A 147 37.34 -0.60 -37.72
CA THR A 147 38.24 -0.04 -36.71
C THR A 147 39.24 -1.06 -36.16
N LEU A 148 40.42 -0.55 -35.79
CA LEU A 148 41.55 -1.31 -35.29
C LEU A 148 41.42 -1.55 -33.79
N SER A 149 41.74 -2.78 -33.36
CA SER A 149 41.97 -3.12 -31.95
C SER A 149 40.83 -2.75 -30.99
N ASN A 150 39.57 -2.77 -31.46
CA ASN A 150 38.39 -2.30 -30.72
C ASN A 150 38.55 -0.87 -30.18
N THR A 151 38.95 0.05 -31.05
CA THR A 151 39.08 1.48 -30.76
C THR A 151 38.21 2.29 -31.73
N PRO A 152 38.12 3.62 -31.59
CA PRO A 152 37.54 4.47 -32.61
C PRO A 152 38.44 4.69 -33.84
N VAL A 153 39.66 4.14 -33.86
CA VAL A 153 40.67 4.40 -34.89
C VAL A 153 40.52 3.41 -36.03
N SER A 154 40.34 3.87 -37.27
CA SER A 154 40.19 3.02 -38.46
C SER A 154 41.47 2.88 -39.30
N GLN A 155 42.41 3.79 -39.14
CA GLN A 155 43.64 3.82 -39.94
C GLN A 155 44.81 4.37 -39.13
N LEU A 156 46.00 3.79 -39.32
CA LEU A 156 47.27 4.24 -38.75
C LEU A 156 48.39 4.06 -39.79
N LYS A 157 48.97 5.16 -40.27
CA LYS A 157 50.04 5.16 -41.29
C LYS A 157 51.29 5.87 -40.81
N ARG A 158 52.45 5.36 -41.20
CA ARG A 158 53.77 5.99 -41.04
C ARG A 158 53.99 7.05 -42.11
N PHE A 159 55.09 7.81 -41.98
CA PHE A 159 55.47 8.86 -42.95
C PHE A 159 55.67 8.31 -44.37
N ASP A 160 56.17 7.09 -44.51
CA ASP A 160 56.37 6.40 -45.80
C ASP A 160 55.09 5.79 -46.41
N GLY A 161 53.93 5.97 -45.74
CA GLY A 161 52.64 5.44 -46.17
C GLY A 161 52.38 3.97 -45.79
N THR A 162 53.34 3.28 -45.19
CA THR A 162 53.14 1.92 -44.64
C THR A 162 52.31 1.95 -43.36
N ASP A 163 51.75 0.81 -42.96
CA ASP A 163 50.95 0.73 -41.73
C ASP A 163 51.83 0.93 -40.48
N ALA A 164 51.40 1.83 -39.59
CA ALA A 164 51.96 1.89 -38.25
C ALA A 164 51.36 0.77 -37.38
N SER A 165 52.01 0.45 -36.26
CA SER A 165 51.57 -0.66 -35.41
C SER A 165 50.16 -0.44 -34.88
N ALA A 166 49.26 -1.40 -35.13
CA ALA A 166 47.87 -1.35 -34.64
C ALA A 166 47.77 -1.36 -33.10
N SER A 167 48.87 -1.70 -32.39
CA SER A 167 48.98 -1.59 -30.93
C SER A 167 49.02 -0.14 -30.43
N ILE A 168 49.26 0.84 -31.31
CA ILE A 168 49.24 2.26 -30.97
C ILE A 168 47.80 2.78 -30.83
N ALA A 169 46.83 2.19 -31.54
CA ALA A 169 45.45 2.69 -31.57
C ALA A 169 44.82 2.83 -30.15
N PRO A 170 44.94 1.84 -29.23
CA PRO A 170 44.42 1.99 -27.87
C PRO A 170 45.14 3.07 -27.03
N LEU A 171 46.33 3.49 -27.44
CA LEU A 171 47.15 4.50 -26.75
C LEU A 171 46.84 5.92 -27.23
N ILE A 172 45.97 6.09 -28.22
CA ILE A 172 45.44 7.39 -28.63
C ILE A 172 44.30 7.74 -27.67
N LEU A 173 44.56 8.67 -26.76
CA LEU A 173 43.65 9.03 -25.68
C LEU A 173 43.04 10.42 -25.91
N PRO A 174 41.74 10.61 -25.62
CA PRO A 174 41.14 11.94 -25.63
C PRO A 174 41.69 12.80 -24.50
N THR A 175 41.71 14.11 -24.73
CA THR A 175 42.04 15.11 -23.74
C THR A 175 41.21 16.38 -23.99
N THR A 176 41.30 17.35 -23.09
CA THR A 176 40.85 18.72 -23.39
C THR A 176 41.83 19.40 -24.35
N GLY A 177 41.44 20.51 -24.99
CA GLY A 177 42.39 21.34 -25.72
C GLY A 177 43.50 21.87 -24.80
N LEU A 178 44.75 21.58 -25.17
CA LEU A 178 45.96 21.99 -24.45
C LEU A 178 46.89 22.79 -25.37
N ASN A 179 47.68 23.68 -24.80
CA ASN A 179 48.81 24.34 -25.44
C ASN A 179 50.12 24.04 -24.69
N PHE A 180 51.25 24.31 -25.33
CA PHE A 180 52.54 24.19 -24.67
C PHE A 180 52.86 25.47 -23.90
N ASN A 181 53.03 25.38 -22.59
CA ASN A 181 53.47 26.51 -21.78
C ASN A 181 54.99 26.53 -21.71
N LEU A 182 55.59 27.50 -22.41
CA LEU A 182 57.05 27.67 -22.49
C LEU A 182 57.71 27.93 -21.13
N ASN A 183 56.98 28.51 -20.17
CA ASN A 183 57.54 28.87 -18.86
C ASN A 183 57.64 27.66 -17.92
N THR A 184 56.72 26.71 -18.04
CA THR A 184 56.68 25.50 -17.20
C THR A 184 57.16 24.25 -17.93
N ALA A 185 57.39 24.35 -19.26
CA ALA A 185 57.66 23.25 -20.16
C ALA A 185 56.63 22.11 -20.05
N ARG A 186 55.37 22.46 -19.76
CA ARG A 186 54.27 21.51 -19.53
C ARG A 186 53.04 21.88 -20.36
N PRO A 187 52.14 20.92 -20.62
CA PRO A 187 50.83 21.21 -21.20
C PRO A 187 50.03 22.12 -20.26
N ASP A 188 49.32 23.10 -20.82
CA ASP A 188 48.44 24.01 -20.10
C ASP A 188 47.10 24.14 -20.85
N LEU A 189 46.05 24.62 -20.17
CA LEU A 189 44.71 24.68 -20.73
C LEU A 189 44.61 25.71 -21.86
N MET A 190 44.16 25.26 -23.03
CA MET A 190 43.85 26.17 -24.13
C MET A 190 42.48 26.80 -23.89
N THR A 191 42.44 28.12 -23.67
CA THR A 191 41.20 28.83 -23.32
C THR A 191 40.10 28.58 -24.37
N GLY A 192 38.94 28.08 -23.92
CA GLY A 192 37.79 27.84 -24.78
C GLY A 192 37.86 26.57 -25.63
N ALA A 193 38.76 25.64 -25.34
CA ALA A 193 38.88 24.35 -26.05
C ALA A 193 38.61 23.14 -25.14
N GLN A 194 37.91 23.34 -24.01
CA GLN A 194 37.50 22.29 -23.08
C GLN A 194 36.21 21.59 -23.51
N ASP A 195 36.24 21.02 -24.71
CA ASP A 195 35.08 20.40 -25.36
C ASP A 195 34.97 18.90 -25.09
N LEU A 196 35.91 18.29 -24.34
CA LEU A 196 35.80 16.89 -23.92
C LEU A 196 34.52 16.69 -23.09
N GLN A 197 33.81 15.61 -23.38
CA GLN A 197 32.57 15.23 -22.73
C GLN A 197 32.66 13.75 -22.29
N ALA A 198 32.39 13.49 -21.02
CA ALA A 198 32.35 12.16 -20.41
C ALA A 198 30.92 11.70 -20.10
N TYR A 199 30.70 10.40 -20.24
CA TYR A 199 29.40 9.75 -20.07
C TYR A 199 29.51 8.54 -19.14
N ALA A 200 28.38 8.16 -18.52
CA ALA A 200 28.24 6.82 -17.98
C ALA A 200 28.20 5.80 -19.12
N GLU A 201 28.65 4.58 -18.88
CA GLU A 201 28.82 3.58 -19.94
C GLU A 201 27.53 3.30 -20.72
N ASN A 202 26.39 3.26 -20.01
CA ASN A 202 25.10 2.98 -20.65
C ASN A 202 24.53 4.16 -21.45
N GLU A 203 24.94 5.39 -21.15
CA GLU A 203 24.38 6.60 -21.79
C GLU A 203 24.67 6.64 -23.29
N VAL A 204 25.75 6.00 -23.74
CA VAL A 204 26.18 5.97 -25.15
C VAL A 204 25.71 4.73 -25.91
N THR A 205 25.16 3.72 -25.22
CA THR A 205 24.67 2.49 -25.86
C THR A 205 23.58 2.70 -26.92
N PRO A 206 22.68 3.71 -26.83
CA PRO A 206 21.72 4.00 -27.90
C PRO A 206 22.35 4.36 -29.25
N LEU A 207 23.64 4.71 -29.28
CA LEU A 207 24.39 5.02 -30.51
C LEU A 207 24.92 3.76 -31.22
N VAL A 208 24.77 2.58 -30.62
CA VAL A 208 25.10 1.29 -31.24
C VAL A 208 23.96 0.92 -32.20
N THR A 209 23.98 1.54 -33.37
CA THR A 209 23.08 1.24 -34.51
C THR A 209 23.81 0.39 -35.56
N ALA A 210 23.16 0.00 -36.65
CA ALA A 210 23.87 -0.70 -37.73
C ALA A 210 25.09 0.14 -38.21
N GLY A 211 26.21 -0.54 -38.45
CA GLY A 211 27.50 0.10 -38.77
C GLY A 211 28.37 0.49 -37.57
N VAL A 212 27.81 0.58 -36.36
CA VAL A 212 28.55 0.84 -35.11
C VAL A 212 28.63 -0.45 -34.30
N THR A 213 29.84 -0.89 -33.96
CA THR A 213 30.08 -2.09 -33.12
C THR A 213 30.17 -1.75 -31.64
N ARG A 214 30.60 -0.53 -31.29
CA ARG A 214 30.64 -0.02 -29.91
C ARG A 214 30.62 1.51 -29.90
N ALA A 215 29.91 2.10 -28.96
CA ALA A 215 30.10 3.50 -28.59
C ALA A 215 30.94 3.60 -27.32
N PHE A 216 31.91 4.51 -27.31
CA PHE A 216 32.76 4.76 -26.14
C PHE A 216 32.17 5.91 -25.31
N PRO A 217 32.26 5.86 -23.97
CA PRO A 217 31.66 6.85 -23.08
C PRO A 217 32.37 8.21 -23.05
N TYR A 218 32.89 8.66 -24.20
CA TYR A 218 33.49 9.99 -24.35
C TYR A 218 33.23 10.58 -25.74
N GLY A 219 33.30 11.90 -25.83
CA GLY A 219 33.17 12.64 -27.09
C GLY A 219 33.60 14.09 -26.97
N PHE A 220 33.31 14.88 -28.01
CA PHE A 220 33.59 16.31 -28.06
C PHE A 220 32.33 17.10 -28.38
N VAL A 221 31.91 17.96 -27.45
CA VAL A 221 30.66 18.71 -27.54
C VAL A 221 30.86 20.05 -28.23
N ALA A 222 30.00 20.37 -29.19
CA ALA A 222 29.98 21.66 -29.85
C ALA A 222 29.46 22.72 -28.88
N ARG A 223 30.24 23.79 -28.73
CA ARG A 223 29.82 25.02 -28.03
C ARG A 223 29.31 26.04 -29.04
N ASN A 224 28.44 26.94 -28.59
CA ASN A 224 28.04 28.07 -29.41
C ASN A 224 29.24 29.02 -29.58
N ARG A 225 29.44 29.48 -30.81
CA ARG A 225 30.62 30.27 -31.19
C ARG A 225 30.57 31.69 -30.66
N THR A 226 29.38 32.26 -30.53
CA THR A 226 29.18 33.68 -30.17
C THR A 226 28.62 33.87 -28.77
N LEU A 227 27.91 32.87 -28.23
CA LEU A 227 27.28 32.91 -26.92
C LEU A 227 27.89 31.86 -26.00
N THR A 228 28.40 32.26 -24.84
CA THR A 228 28.93 31.34 -23.83
C THR A 228 27.85 30.73 -22.94
N THR A 229 26.61 31.21 -23.06
CA THR A 229 25.48 30.83 -22.20
C THR A 229 24.62 29.71 -22.77
N THR A 230 24.94 29.21 -23.97
CA THR A 230 24.16 28.16 -24.63
C THR A 230 25.04 27.25 -25.48
N ARG A 231 24.53 26.04 -25.74
CA ARG A 231 25.05 25.09 -26.72
C ARG A 231 24.04 24.80 -27.84
N THR A 232 23.06 25.67 -28.01
CA THR A 232 22.09 25.59 -29.10
C THR A 232 22.73 26.00 -30.43
N LEU A 233 22.52 25.18 -31.45
CA LEU A 233 22.78 25.53 -32.85
C LEU A 233 21.42 25.74 -33.55
N SER A 234 21.24 26.89 -34.18
CA SER A 234 19.95 27.31 -34.72
C SER A 234 19.46 26.38 -35.84
N ALA A 235 18.14 26.28 -35.99
CA ALA A 235 17.53 25.65 -37.15
C ALA A 235 17.77 26.50 -38.42
N ASN A 236 17.82 25.83 -39.57
CA ASN A 236 17.92 26.46 -40.90
C ASN A 236 19.10 27.44 -41.07
N PRO A 237 20.36 27.08 -40.71
CA PRO A 237 21.48 27.98 -40.90
C PRO A 237 21.72 28.29 -42.39
N GLY A 238 22.07 29.55 -42.71
CA GLY A 238 22.53 29.92 -44.06
C GLY A 238 23.78 29.14 -44.48
N ALA A 239 24.09 29.09 -45.79
CA ALA A 239 25.16 28.22 -46.34
C ALA A 239 26.56 28.43 -45.70
N ASN A 240 26.86 29.64 -45.22
CA ASN A 240 28.12 30.00 -44.55
C ASN A 240 27.93 30.33 -43.05
N GLN A 241 26.76 30.02 -42.49
CA GLN A 241 26.45 30.28 -41.09
C GLN A 241 26.85 29.07 -40.24
N PHE A 242 28.01 29.18 -39.59
CA PHE A 242 28.48 28.20 -38.63
C PHE A 242 28.36 28.77 -37.21
N ASP A 243 27.28 28.39 -36.53
CA ASP A 243 26.94 28.85 -35.18
C ASP A 243 27.73 28.11 -34.10
N GLY A 244 28.29 26.94 -34.42
CA GLY A 244 29.00 26.09 -33.47
C GLY A 244 30.50 26.06 -33.70
N VAL A 245 31.22 25.65 -32.67
CA VAL A 245 32.65 25.32 -32.74
C VAL A 245 32.92 24.14 -31.81
N VAL A 246 33.81 23.23 -32.24
CA VAL A 246 34.22 22.07 -31.45
C VAL A 246 35.71 21.84 -31.63
N THR A 247 36.42 21.56 -30.53
CA THR A 247 37.82 21.16 -30.53
C THR A 247 37.94 19.69 -30.17
N VAL A 248 38.40 18.89 -31.13
CA VAL A 248 38.79 17.49 -30.93
C VAL A 248 40.25 17.46 -30.52
N ALA A 249 40.54 17.05 -29.29
CA ALA A 249 41.89 17.05 -28.74
C ALA A 249 42.30 15.66 -28.25
N LEU A 250 43.52 15.25 -28.58
CA LEU A 250 44.03 13.90 -28.38
C LEU A 250 45.48 13.95 -27.89
N LYS A 251 45.92 12.87 -27.25
CA LYS A 251 47.33 12.61 -26.94
C LYS A 251 47.70 11.18 -27.29
N LEU A 252 48.93 10.98 -27.74
CA LEU A 252 49.48 9.67 -28.09
C LEU A 252 50.97 9.59 -27.74
N PRO A 253 51.48 8.41 -27.37
CA PRO A 253 52.89 8.26 -27.02
C PRO A 253 53.79 8.38 -28.25
N LEU A 254 54.94 9.02 -28.05
CA LEU A 254 56.02 9.02 -29.04
C LEU A 254 56.68 7.64 -29.09
N GLN A 255 56.85 7.12 -30.30
CA GLN A 255 57.52 5.84 -30.50
C GLN A 255 59.03 5.98 -30.24
N ALA A 256 59.67 4.85 -29.94
CA ALA A 256 61.10 4.80 -29.65
C ALA A 256 61.93 5.36 -30.81
N THR A 257 61.52 5.10 -32.06
CA THR A 257 62.09 5.72 -33.25
C THR A 257 61.08 6.66 -33.92
N PRO A 258 61.49 7.85 -34.42
CA PRO A 258 60.58 8.76 -35.13
C PRO A 258 59.94 8.15 -36.38
N ALA A 259 60.58 7.17 -37.03
CA ALA A 259 60.06 6.50 -38.21
C ALA A 259 58.83 5.63 -37.91
N ASP A 260 58.69 5.18 -36.66
CA ASP A 260 57.54 4.38 -36.22
C ASP A 260 56.35 5.25 -35.77
N ASP A 261 56.54 6.56 -35.58
CA ASP A 261 55.46 7.47 -35.20
C ASP A 261 54.32 7.44 -36.25
N PRO A 262 53.05 7.41 -35.82
CA PRO A 262 51.94 7.68 -36.72
C PRO A 262 52.10 9.05 -37.37
N TYR A 263 52.08 9.07 -38.70
CA TYR A 263 52.03 10.28 -39.51
C TYR A 263 50.59 10.66 -39.85
N THR A 264 49.75 9.66 -40.10
CA THR A 264 48.31 9.81 -40.37
C THR A 264 47.51 8.83 -39.53
N PHE A 265 46.39 9.27 -38.97
CA PHE A 265 45.38 8.39 -38.41
C PHE A 265 43.97 8.92 -38.61
N GLN A 266 42.99 8.02 -38.60
CA GLN A 266 41.58 8.36 -38.78
C GLN A 266 40.75 7.83 -37.60
N MET A 267 39.85 8.67 -37.08
CA MET A 267 38.91 8.31 -36.02
C MET A 267 37.47 8.50 -36.46
N THR A 268 36.59 7.58 -36.07
CA THR A 268 35.15 7.65 -36.36
C THR A 268 34.36 8.12 -35.13
N PHE A 269 33.42 9.04 -35.37
CA PHE A 269 32.51 9.57 -34.35
C PHE A 269 31.06 9.44 -34.80
N ALA A 270 30.16 9.09 -33.87
CA ALA A 270 28.74 9.30 -34.03
C ALA A 270 28.38 10.73 -33.60
N VAL A 271 27.60 11.40 -34.42
CA VAL A 271 27.09 12.73 -34.12
C VAL A 271 25.76 12.58 -33.38
N ALA A 272 25.65 13.12 -32.17
CA ALA A 272 24.45 12.95 -31.35
C ALA A 272 23.95 14.26 -30.75
N ASP A 273 22.62 14.40 -30.70
CA ASP A 273 21.96 15.39 -29.84
C ASP A 273 21.93 14.87 -28.40
N ASP A 274 22.13 15.78 -27.44
CA ASP A 274 22.05 15.48 -26.01
C ASP A 274 21.09 16.45 -25.30
N SER A 275 20.08 15.90 -24.62
CA SER A 275 19.12 16.71 -23.86
C SER A 275 19.69 17.26 -22.55
N VAL A 276 20.86 16.77 -22.09
CA VAL A 276 21.52 17.25 -20.88
C VAL A 276 22.68 18.16 -21.24
N THR A 277 22.62 19.42 -20.82
CA THR A 277 23.79 20.29 -20.84
C THR A 277 24.71 19.91 -19.68
N ARG A 278 25.85 19.31 -20.03
CA ARG A 278 26.87 18.84 -19.09
C ARG A 278 28.26 19.31 -19.52
N VAL A 279 29.13 19.67 -18.59
CA VAL A 279 30.56 19.89 -18.84
C VAL A 279 31.38 18.81 -18.17
N THR A 280 32.57 18.50 -18.69
CA THR A 280 33.49 17.56 -18.04
C THR A 280 34.70 18.29 -17.46
N GLU A 281 35.10 17.89 -16.25
CA GLU A 281 36.42 18.17 -15.70
C GLU A 281 37.35 17.00 -16.07
N SER A 282 38.23 17.22 -17.05
CA SER A 282 39.22 16.22 -17.45
C SER A 282 40.36 16.13 -16.43
N VAL A 283 41.19 15.08 -16.52
CA VAL A 283 42.36 14.92 -15.64
C VAL A 283 43.29 16.12 -15.73
N GLU A 284 43.49 16.65 -16.93
CA GLU A 284 44.35 17.81 -17.19
C GLU A 284 43.76 19.14 -16.71
N GLU A 285 42.46 19.18 -16.41
CA GLU A 285 41.75 20.38 -15.98
C GLU A 285 41.65 20.49 -14.44
N GLN A 286 41.86 19.39 -13.73
CA GLN A 286 41.67 19.33 -12.27
C GLN A 286 42.47 20.41 -11.54
N GLY A 287 41.82 21.09 -10.58
CA GLY A 287 42.42 22.14 -9.76
C GLY A 287 42.41 23.55 -10.39
N SER A 288 42.01 23.70 -11.66
CA SER A 288 41.94 25.00 -12.34
C SER A 288 40.66 25.81 -12.03
N GLY A 289 39.56 25.13 -11.67
CA GLY A 289 38.24 25.74 -11.49
C GLY A 289 37.50 26.09 -12.80
N SER A 290 38.07 25.78 -13.98
CA SER A 290 37.43 26.16 -15.26
C SER A 290 36.16 25.38 -15.55
N ALA A 291 36.02 24.13 -15.11
CA ALA A 291 34.81 23.34 -15.32
C ALA A 291 33.60 23.95 -14.59
N ALA A 292 33.79 24.37 -13.33
CA ALA A 292 32.76 25.06 -12.56
C ALA A 292 32.35 26.40 -13.21
N SER A 293 33.32 27.14 -13.73
CA SER A 293 33.07 28.40 -14.43
C SER A 293 32.27 28.19 -15.72
N ARG A 294 32.59 27.15 -16.51
CA ARG A 294 31.82 26.79 -17.71
C ARG A 294 30.41 26.34 -17.37
N ALA A 295 30.25 25.55 -16.32
CA ALA A 295 28.93 25.11 -15.87
C ALA A 295 28.06 26.30 -15.47
N ALA A 296 28.61 27.24 -14.71
CA ALA A 296 27.92 28.46 -14.31
C ALA A 296 27.52 29.32 -15.52
N ALA A 297 28.41 29.49 -16.50
CA ALA A 297 28.11 30.23 -17.73
C ALA A 297 26.92 29.63 -18.50
N LEU A 298 26.79 28.30 -18.51
CA LEU A 298 25.69 27.57 -19.13
C LEU A 298 24.42 27.47 -18.24
N GLY A 299 24.29 28.32 -17.22
CA GLY A 299 23.10 28.37 -16.36
C GLY A 299 23.07 27.28 -15.29
N GLY A 300 24.22 26.80 -14.82
CA GLY A 300 24.31 25.75 -13.81
C GLY A 300 24.27 24.34 -14.40
N ALA A 301 24.94 24.13 -15.53
CA ALA A 301 25.04 22.83 -16.20
C ALA A 301 25.62 21.75 -15.28
N GLN A 302 25.25 20.48 -15.52
CA GLN A 302 25.80 19.35 -14.77
C GLN A 302 27.31 19.25 -14.99
N ILE A 303 28.09 19.03 -13.93
CA ILE A 303 29.53 18.77 -14.05
C ILE A 303 29.77 17.26 -13.93
N ALA A 304 30.36 16.65 -14.94
CA ALA A 304 30.90 15.30 -14.86
C ALA A 304 32.40 15.35 -14.54
N ALA A 305 32.85 14.53 -13.59
CA ALA A 305 34.24 14.52 -13.16
C ALA A 305 34.86 13.13 -13.36
N LEU A 306 36.11 13.14 -13.82
CA LEU A 306 36.99 11.98 -13.73
C LEU A 306 37.65 11.91 -12.35
N CYS A 307 38.20 10.75 -11.98
CA CYS A 307 38.87 10.54 -10.69
C CYS A 307 39.96 11.59 -10.45
N GLY A 308 40.02 12.13 -9.22
CA GLY A 308 40.97 13.19 -8.83
C GLY A 308 40.35 14.58 -8.66
N SER A 309 39.06 14.75 -8.99
CA SER A 309 38.35 16.01 -8.81
C SER A 309 38.27 16.44 -7.34
N ALA A 310 38.48 17.74 -7.11
CA ALA A 310 38.26 18.39 -5.80
C ALA A 310 36.91 19.13 -5.73
N LEU A 311 36.05 18.97 -6.74
CA LEU A 311 34.73 19.60 -6.76
C LEU A 311 33.81 18.94 -5.73
N THR A 312 32.96 19.73 -5.10
CA THR A 312 32.11 19.29 -3.98
C THR A 312 30.91 18.43 -4.39
N SER A 313 30.35 18.62 -5.58
CA SER A 313 29.17 17.86 -6.03
C SER A 313 29.11 17.60 -7.55
N PRO A 314 30.22 17.12 -8.18
CA PRO A 314 30.14 16.65 -9.56
C PRO A 314 29.44 15.28 -9.63
N LEU A 315 28.87 14.97 -10.78
CA LEU A 315 28.57 13.60 -11.18
C LEU A 315 29.91 12.87 -11.37
N LEU A 316 30.25 11.93 -10.50
CA LEU A 316 31.47 11.15 -10.64
C LEU A 316 31.29 10.12 -11.75
N ILE A 317 31.87 10.38 -12.91
CA ILE A 317 32.05 9.37 -13.96
C ILE A 317 33.25 8.47 -13.60
N GLY A 318 34.27 9.06 -12.98
CA GLY A 318 35.48 8.36 -12.51
C GLY A 318 36.45 8.05 -13.66
N SER A 319 36.00 7.31 -14.65
CA SER A 319 36.79 6.95 -15.82
C SER A 319 35.90 6.67 -17.02
N VAL A 320 36.47 6.80 -18.21
CA VAL A 320 35.80 6.46 -19.46
C VAL A 320 36.69 5.51 -20.25
N THR A 321 36.11 4.40 -20.69
CA THR A 321 36.80 3.43 -21.55
C THR A 321 37.06 4.04 -22.92
N THR A 322 38.30 3.97 -23.40
CA THR A 322 38.70 4.50 -24.72
C THR A 322 39.04 3.41 -25.74
N ALA A 323 39.26 2.18 -25.26
CA ALA A 323 39.48 1.00 -26.09
C ALA A 323 39.01 -0.29 -25.41
N GLY A 324 38.63 -1.28 -26.21
CA GLY A 324 38.26 -2.64 -25.79
C GLY A 324 36.98 -3.14 -26.45
N ALA A 325 36.71 -4.45 -26.37
CA ALA A 325 35.42 -5.01 -26.77
C ALA A 325 34.31 -4.61 -25.77
N PRO A 326 33.02 -4.65 -26.13
CA PRO A 326 31.93 -4.44 -25.18
C PRO A 326 32.10 -5.30 -23.91
N GLY A 327 32.01 -4.69 -22.72
CA GLY A 327 32.25 -5.36 -21.44
C GLY A 327 33.73 -5.55 -21.05
N ALA A 328 34.68 -5.24 -21.94
CA ALA A 328 36.11 -5.24 -21.68
C ALA A 328 36.71 -3.83 -21.83
N ARG A 329 37.83 -3.61 -21.13
CA ARG A 329 38.57 -2.34 -21.11
C ARG A 329 40.06 -2.62 -21.33
N THR A 330 40.60 -2.12 -22.44
CA THR A 330 42.05 -2.20 -22.75
C THR A 330 42.75 -0.86 -22.59
N ALA A 331 42.03 0.26 -22.71
CA ALA A 331 42.52 1.60 -22.39
C ALA A 331 41.39 2.48 -21.82
N HIS A 332 41.77 3.50 -21.05
CA HIS A 332 40.84 4.48 -20.46
C HIS A 332 41.55 5.80 -20.14
N ILE A 333 40.77 6.82 -19.82
CA ILE A 333 41.24 8.02 -19.09
C ILE A 333 40.49 8.13 -17.76
N GLY A 334 41.05 8.87 -16.80
CA GLY A 334 40.55 8.89 -15.42
C GLY A 334 41.13 7.75 -14.59
N GLY A 335 40.39 7.26 -13.59
CA GLY A 335 40.87 6.22 -12.66
C GLY A 335 40.34 4.80 -12.94
N ASP A 336 40.18 4.05 -11.86
CA ASP A 336 39.81 2.63 -11.84
C ASP A 336 38.29 2.38 -11.69
N LEU A 337 37.52 3.42 -11.37
CA LEU A 337 36.07 3.42 -11.23
C LEU A 337 35.39 4.00 -12.46
N ALA A 338 34.33 3.36 -12.97
CA ALA A 338 33.46 3.92 -14.00
C ALA A 338 32.00 3.92 -13.54
N LEU A 339 31.28 5.01 -13.79
CA LEU A 339 29.82 5.02 -13.67
C LEU A 339 29.23 4.22 -14.83
N LYS A 340 28.63 3.07 -14.52
CA LYS A 340 27.99 2.20 -15.50
C LYS A 340 26.64 2.75 -15.93
N THR A 341 25.85 3.18 -14.95
CA THR A 341 24.52 3.77 -15.13
C THR A 341 24.24 4.75 -14.00
N LEU A 342 23.44 5.78 -14.27
CA LEU A 342 22.85 6.55 -13.18
C LEU A 342 21.92 5.63 -12.35
N PRO A 343 21.91 5.75 -11.01
CA PRO A 343 20.98 5.01 -10.16
C PRO A 343 19.52 5.28 -10.55
N ALA A 344 18.73 4.22 -10.74
CA ALA A 344 17.29 4.32 -10.94
C ALA A 344 16.57 4.72 -9.64
N ALA A 345 15.33 5.19 -9.76
CA ALA A 345 14.54 5.54 -8.58
C ALA A 345 14.13 4.30 -7.79
N TYR A 346 14.44 4.29 -6.50
CA TYR A 346 13.94 3.26 -5.58
C TYR A 346 12.49 3.57 -5.20
N ALA A 347 11.65 2.54 -5.07
CA ALA A 347 10.30 2.69 -4.54
C ALA A 347 10.28 2.38 -3.04
N ALA A 348 9.71 3.28 -2.23
CA ALA A 348 9.61 3.11 -0.79
C ALA A 348 8.18 3.38 -0.30
N THR A 349 7.78 2.69 0.77
CA THR A 349 6.56 3.04 1.51
C THR A 349 6.92 4.06 2.58
N GLY A 350 6.13 5.13 2.71
CA GLY A 350 6.35 6.18 3.71
C GLY A 350 6.37 5.62 5.12
N ASN A 351 7.26 6.15 5.96
CA ASN A 351 7.51 5.75 7.34
C ASN A 351 8.00 4.30 7.55
N VAL A 352 8.15 3.51 6.49
CA VAL A 352 8.67 2.14 6.51
C VAL A 352 10.16 2.15 6.11
N THR A 353 10.96 1.27 6.69
CA THR A 353 12.36 1.09 6.29
C THR A 353 12.44 0.22 5.03
N LEU A 354 12.91 0.82 3.93
CA LEU A 354 13.34 0.11 2.74
C LEU A 354 14.75 -0.43 2.97
N ASN A 355 14.91 -1.74 2.97
CA ASN A 355 16.22 -2.40 2.98
C ASN A 355 16.56 -2.87 1.57
N VAL A 356 17.71 -2.44 1.04
CA VAL A 356 18.21 -2.81 -0.28
C VAL A 356 19.55 -3.52 -0.12
N ASP A 357 19.65 -4.72 -0.69
CA ASP A 357 20.90 -5.50 -0.70
C ASP A 357 21.94 -4.89 -1.64
N ALA A 358 23.16 -5.43 -1.62
CA ALA A 358 24.25 -4.90 -2.45
C ALA A 358 24.02 -5.16 -3.96
N ALA A 359 23.32 -6.24 -4.32
CA ALA A 359 23.09 -6.61 -5.71
C ALA A 359 22.13 -5.64 -6.43
N SER A 360 21.14 -5.13 -5.70
CA SER A 360 20.15 -4.14 -6.16
C SER A 360 20.49 -2.71 -5.70
N GLY A 361 21.50 -2.57 -4.85
CA GLY A 361 21.95 -1.32 -4.25
C GLY A 361 22.82 -0.48 -5.17
N LEU A 362 23.53 0.48 -4.58
CA LEU A 362 24.29 1.48 -5.33
C LEU A 362 25.53 0.92 -6.03
N ALA A 363 26.06 -0.22 -5.56
CA ALA A 363 27.17 -0.92 -6.20
C ALA A 363 26.85 -1.32 -7.65
N SER A 364 25.58 -1.63 -7.95
CA SER A 364 25.13 -2.00 -9.31
C SER A 364 25.30 -0.88 -10.35
N ALA A 365 25.42 0.37 -9.90
CA ALA A 365 25.59 1.55 -10.76
C ALA A 365 27.04 1.75 -11.23
N TYR A 366 28.01 1.03 -10.67
CA TYR A 366 29.44 1.24 -10.94
C TYR A 366 30.11 -0.02 -11.44
N THR A 367 31.15 0.16 -12.25
CA THR A 367 32.09 -0.89 -12.63
C THR A 367 33.47 -0.50 -12.11
N VAL A 368 34.16 -1.44 -11.47
CA VAL A 368 35.56 -1.27 -11.07
C VAL A 368 36.43 -2.13 -11.96
N TYR A 369 37.54 -1.56 -12.38
CA TYR A 369 38.50 -2.18 -13.27
C TYR A 369 39.88 -2.17 -12.63
N PRO A 370 40.74 -3.14 -12.95
CA PRO A 370 42.12 -3.09 -12.48
C PRO A 370 42.86 -1.88 -13.06
N PRO A 371 43.75 -1.21 -12.27
CA PRO A 371 44.53 -0.08 -12.74
C PRO A 371 45.44 -0.42 -13.93
N THR A 372 45.87 -1.68 -14.01
CA THR A 372 46.64 -2.23 -15.13
C THR A 372 45.92 -3.45 -15.70
N PRO A 373 45.97 -3.69 -17.03
CA PRO A 373 45.40 -4.89 -17.63
C PRO A 373 45.91 -6.17 -16.93
N GLY A 374 45.00 -7.04 -16.49
CA GLY A 374 45.34 -8.27 -15.76
C GLY A 374 45.73 -8.10 -14.28
N GLY A 375 45.71 -6.87 -13.76
CA GLY A 375 45.98 -6.58 -12.34
C GLY A 375 44.82 -6.95 -11.40
N GLN A 376 45.03 -6.73 -10.10
CA GLN A 376 43.99 -6.91 -9.09
C GLN A 376 42.91 -5.84 -9.23
N THR A 377 41.64 -6.24 -9.19
CA THR A 377 40.51 -5.30 -9.16
C THR A 377 40.44 -4.61 -7.79
N PRO A 378 40.44 -3.27 -7.74
CA PRO A 378 40.28 -2.49 -6.52
C PRO A 378 38.95 -2.78 -5.81
N SER A 379 38.91 -2.59 -4.49
CA SER A 379 37.66 -2.70 -3.75
C SER A 379 36.84 -1.42 -3.87
N LEU A 380 35.52 -1.56 -3.98
CA LEU A 380 34.56 -0.44 -4.00
C LEU A 380 33.96 -0.25 -2.61
N THR A 381 33.92 0.99 -2.13
CA THR A 381 33.37 1.35 -0.83
C THR A 381 32.36 2.49 -0.95
N PHE A 382 31.27 2.38 -0.20
CA PHE A 382 30.20 3.39 -0.13
C PHE A 382 30.05 4.00 1.26
N THR A 383 29.60 5.25 1.31
CA THR A 383 29.30 5.99 2.55
C THR A 383 28.00 6.78 2.41
N GLY A 384 27.19 6.85 3.47
CA GLY A 384 25.89 7.54 3.44
C GLY A 384 25.98 8.96 3.97
N ASN A 385 25.41 9.92 3.23
CA ASN A 385 25.45 11.36 3.56
C ASN A 385 24.04 11.96 3.75
N GLY A 386 23.09 11.12 4.19
CA GLY A 386 21.72 11.52 4.46
C GLY A 386 20.84 11.62 3.21
N THR A 387 19.74 12.40 3.31
CA THR A 387 18.75 12.55 2.24
C THR A 387 18.36 14.01 2.03
N ALA A 388 17.83 14.34 0.86
CA ALA A 388 17.43 15.71 0.51
C ALA A 388 16.26 16.22 1.37
N ARG A 389 15.34 15.35 1.78
CA ARG A 389 14.16 15.72 2.55
C ARG A 389 14.25 15.40 4.05
N GLY A 390 15.41 15.00 4.55
CA GLY A 390 15.59 14.72 5.98
C GLY A 390 15.02 13.37 6.44
N GLY A 391 14.98 12.38 5.53
CA GLY A 391 14.87 10.97 5.88
C GLY A 391 16.15 10.45 6.54
N THR A 392 16.13 9.20 6.98
CA THR A 392 17.30 8.52 7.55
C THR A 392 17.88 7.54 6.54
N LEU A 393 19.20 7.57 6.37
CA LEU A 393 19.95 6.69 5.49
C LEU A 393 21.08 6.04 6.28
N ALA A 394 21.07 4.71 6.39
CA ALA A 394 22.17 3.91 6.87
C ALA A 394 22.77 3.14 5.69
N MET A 395 24.06 3.31 5.42
CA MET A 395 24.72 2.74 4.25
C MET A 395 25.89 1.86 4.67
N ASN A 396 25.97 0.68 4.07
CA ASN A 396 27.09 -0.23 4.26
C ASN A 396 28.14 0.00 3.18
N ALA A 397 29.40 -0.35 3.49
CA ALA A 397 30.54 -0.22 2.59
C ALA A 397 30.34 -0.94 1.24
N ASN A 398 29.56 -2.02 1.20
CA ASN A 398 29.28 -2.78 -0.02
C ASN A 398 28.18 -2.17 -0.92
N GLY A 399 27.63 -1.00 -0.57
CA GLY A 399 26.59 -0.32 -1.34
C GLY A 399 25.15 -0.77 -1.04
N SER A 400 24.95 -1.73 -0.12
CA SER A 400 23.64 -1.99 0.48
C SER A 400 23.26 -0.86 1.45
N PHE A 401 21.97 -0.60 1.61
CA PHE A 401 21.50 0.48 2.47
C PHE A 401 20.10 0.22 3.06
N ALA A 402 19.82 0.91 4.14
CA ALA A 402 18.50 1.05 4.73
C ALA A 402 18.06 2.52 4.67
N PHE A 403 16.87 2.77 4.12
CA PHE A 403 16.29 4.10 4.00
C PHE A 403 14.92 4.14 4.70
N THR A 404 14.68 5.17 5.51
CA THR A 404 13.34 5.50 6.02
C THR A 404 13.05 6.94 5.66
N SER A 405 11.88 7.21 5.05
CA SER A 405 11.50 8.56 4.65
C SER A 405 11.40 9.54 5.83
N LYS A 406 11.29 10.83 5.52
CA LYS A 406 10.81 11.80 6.51
C LYS A 406 9.42 11.39 7.00
N ALA A 407 9.15 11.62 8.29
CA ALA A 407 7.86 11.32 8.89
C ALA A 407 6.72 12.01 8.12
N GLY A 408 5.73 11.23 7.71
CA GLY A 408 4.52 11.71 7.02
C GLY A 408 4.60 11.80 5.50
N ASP A 409 5.76 11.59 4.89
CA ASP A 409 5.88 11.46 3.42
C ASP A 409 5.07 10.24 2.92
N GLY A 410 4.61 10.27 1.66
CA GLY A 410 3.78 9.21 1.05
C GLY A 410 2.26 9.42 1.15
N ALA A 411 1.81 10.63 1.50
CA ALA A 411 0.40 11.00 1.53
C ALA A 411 -0.27 10.95 0.13
N GLY A 412 -1.62 10.87 0.10
CA GLY A 412 -2.42 11.01 -1.12
C GLY A 412 -2.62 9.73 -1.94
N TYR A 413 -2.20 8.58 -1.40
CA TYR A 413 -2.43 7.27 -2.02
C TYR A 413 -3.73 6.65 -1.52
N THR A 414 -4.34 5.82 -2.36
CA THR A 414 -5.48 4.97 -1.98
C THR A 414 -4.96 3.69 -1.35
N LEU A 415 -5.51 3.33 -0.19
CA LEU A 415 -5.23 2.07 0.49
C LEU A 415 -6.28 1.03 0.12
N THR A 416 -5.81 -0.11 -0.38
CA THR A 416 -6.66 -1.27 -0.67
C THR A 416 -6.26 -2.45 0.20
N ARG A 417 -7.24 -3.05 0.86
CA ARG A 417 -7.10 -4.35 1.52
C ARG A 417 -7.33 -5.45 0.48
N ASN A 418 -6.40 -6.38 0.36
CA ASN A 418 -6.52 -7.58 -0.46
C ASN A 418 -6.83 -8.82 0.41
N ALA A 419 -6.90 -9.99 -0.21
CA ALA A 419 -7.04 -11.25 0.50
C ALA A 419 -5.90 -11.46 1.53
N GLY A 420 -6.22 -12.14 2.62
CA GLY A 420 -5.26 -12.47 3.68
C GLY A 420 -4.78 -11.28 4.51
N ASP A 421 -5.56 -10.20 4.62
CA ASP A 421 -5.17 -8.98 5.35
C ASP A 421 -3.85 -8.35 4.85
N THR A 422 -3.60 -8.44 3.54
CA THR A 422 -2.47 -7.74 2.89
C THR A 422 -2.92 -6.42 2.29
N PHE A 423 -2.02 -5.44 2.18
CA PHE A 423 -2.36 -4.07 1.80
C PHE A 423 -1.53 -3.55 0.62
N THR A 424 -2.15 -2.75 -0.24
CA THR A 424 -1.47 -2.09 -1.36
C THR A 424 -1.83 -0.61 -1.42
N PHE A 425 -0.85 0.24 -1.73
CA PHE A 425 -1.05 1.66 -2.00
C PHE A 425 -0.99 1.95 -3.50
N THR A 426 -2.00 2.63 -4.06
CA THR A 426 -2.05 2.98 -5.50
C THR A 426 -2.60 4.39 -5.76
N GLY A 427 -2.43 4.89 -6.98
CA GLY A 427 -3.12 6.09 -7.50
C GLY A 427 -2.62 7.46 -7.01
N GLY A 428 -1.68 7.51 -6.06
CA GLY A 428 -1.11 8.76 -5.53
C GLY A 428 0.13 9.26 -6.29
N ALA A 429 0.43 10.55 -6.13
CA ALA A 429 1.69 11.13 -6.61
C ALA A 429 2.81 10.87 -5.59
N ALA A 430 3.88 10.21 -6.02
CA ALA A 430 4.99 9.89 -5.14
C ALA A 430 5.66 11.16 -4.61
N THR A 431 5.99 11.15 -3.32
CA THR A 431 6.89 12.16 -2.77
C THR A 431 8.31 11.81 -3.17
N SER A 432 8.95 12.64 -3.98
CA SER A 432 10.33 12.42 -4.42
C SER A 432 11.32 12.86 -3.34
N ASP A 433 12.20 11.96 -2.90
CA ASP A 433 13.38 12.22 -2.07
C ASP A 433 14.64 11.79 -2.84
N THR A 434 15.81 12.10 -2.29
CA THR A 434 17.11 11.78 -2.89
C THR A 434 18.08 11.33 -1.80
N LEU A 435 18.65 10.14 -1.98
CA LEU A 435 19.77 9.65 -1.17
C LEU A 435 21.03 10.40 -1.58
N ARG A 436 21.83 10.83 -0.60
CA ARG A 436 23.18 11.35 -0.83
C ARG A 436 24.21 10.34 -0.35
N TYR A 437 25.23 10.09 -1.15
CA TYR A 437 26.25 9.08 -0.83
C TYR A 437 27.63 9.43 -1.39
N GLY A 438 28.65 8.91 -0.72
CA GLY A 438 30.02 8.88 -1.25
C GLY A 438 30.34 7.51 -1.83
N VAL A 439 31.19 7.48 -2.85
CA VAL A 439 31.76 6.27 -3.46
C VAL A 439 33.27 6.43 -3.56
N ALA A 440 34.03 5.38 -3.26
CA ALA A 440 35.48 5.39 -3.34
C ALA A 440 36.05 4.01 -3.69
N THR A 441 37.22 3.99 -4.34
CA THR A 441 38.02 2.78 -4.54
C THR A 441 39.21 2.72 -3.59
N SER A 442 39.75 1.52 -3.36
CA SER A 442 40.97 1.35 -2.56
C SER A 442 42.22 2.02 -3.14
N THR A 443 42.18 2.52 -4.38
CA THR A 443 43.29 3.24 -5.02
C THR A 443 43.15 4.76 -4.96
N GLY A 444 42.06 5.28 -4.38
CA GLY A 444 41.88 6.71 -4.12
C GLY A 444 40.96 7.45 -5.10
N CYS A 445 40.37 6.78 -6.11
CA CYS A 445 39.28 7.42 -6.86
C CYS A 445 38.07 7.58 -5.95
N SER A 446 37.54 8.79 -5.81
CA SER A 446 36.38 9.04 -4.95
C SER A 446 35.48 10.16 -5.45
N GLY A 447 34.22 10.12 -5.03
CA GLY A 447 33.25 11.19 -5.18
C GLY A 447 32.36 11.23 -3.94
N THR A 448 32.27 12.40 -3.32
CA THR A 448 31.75 12.52 -1.95
C THR A 448 30.27 12.89 -1.86
N ASN A 449 29.63 13.39 -2.92
CA ASN A 449 28.23 13.81 -2.86
C ASN A 449 27.42 13.36 -4.08
N GLN A 450 27.40 12.06 -4.33
CA GLN A 450 26.58 11.43 -5.38
C GLN A 450 25.12 11.29 -4.92
N THR A 451 24.20 11.18 -5.88
CA THR A 451 22.76 11.15 -5.59
C THR A 451 22.04 9.96 -6.21
N ALA A 452 21.03 9.42 -5.52
CA ALA A 452 20.11 8.42 -6.06
C ALA A 452 18.64 8.77 -5.71
N PRO A 453 17.70 8.76 -6.67
CA PRO A 453 16.31 9.13 -6.39
C PRO A 453 15.55 8.05 -5.62
N VAL A 454 14.59 8.47 -4.79
CA VAL A 454 13.63 7.58 -4.11
C VAL A 454 12.23 8.16 -4.22
N ASN A 455 11.28 7.34 -4.61
CA ASN A 455 9.87 7.68 -4.73
C ASN A 455 9.10 7.05 -3.58
N VAL A 456 8.59 7.88 -2.67
CA VAL A 456 7.85 7.46 -1.48
C VAL A 456 6.35 7.49 -1.75
N GLY A 457 5.69 6.34 -1.65
CA GLY A 457 4.25 6.21 -1.92
C GLY A 457 3.51 5.40 -0.86
N GLY A 458 2.33 5.89 -0.44
CA GLY A 458 1.61 5.37 0.72
C GLY A 458 2.37 5.58 2.02
N ARG A 459 1.73 5.37 3.17
CA ARG A 459 2.42 5.45 4.46
C ARG A 459 1.79 4.59 5.54
N VAL A 460 2.66 4.11 6.43
CA VAL A 460 2.29 3.34 7.62
C VAL A 460 2.72 4.08 8.87
N TRP A 461 1.82 4.32 9.82
CA TRP A 461 2.16 4.88 11.13
C TRP A 461 2.38 3.75 12.13
N PHE A 462 3.52 3.74 12.81
CA PHE A 462 3.88 2.71 13.77
C PHE A 462 3.63 3.17 15.20
N VAL A 463 3.09 2.28 16.02
CA VAL A 463 2.86 2.48 17.46
C VAL A 463 3.50 1.36 18.25
N ASP A 464 4.34 1.68 19.23
CA ASP A 464 4.96 0.74 20.17
C ASP A 464 5.09 1.40 21.54
N GLY A 465 4.29 0.91 22.50
CA GLY A 465 4.22 1.46 23.85
C GLY A 465 5.48 1.26 24.71
N THR A 466 6.46 0.46 24.26
CA THR A 466 7.74 0.28 24.96
C THR A 466 8.79 1.32 24.59
N LYS A 467 8.57 2.06 23.51
CA LYS A 467 9.53 3.07 23.04
C LYS A 467 9.33 4.39 23.78
N THR A 468 10.34 5.25 23.71
CA THR A 468 10.35 6.55 24.39
C THR A 468 10.36 7.67 23.35
N GLY A 469 9.24 8.38 23.25
CA GLY A 469 9.04 9.33 22.14
C GLY A 469 9.05 8.65 20.77
N GLY A 470 8.68 9.42 19.74
CA GLY A 470 8.69 8.94 18.37
C GLY A 470 7.84 9.82 17.47
N ASP A 471 8.15 9.76 16.19
CA ASP A 471 7.45 10.51 15.14
C ASP A 471 6.59 9.60 14.27
N GLY A 472 6.41 8.34 14.66
CA GLY A 472 5.53 7.38 14.02
C GLY A 472 6.15 6.59 12.87
N ARG A 473 7.46 6.76 12.62
CA ARG A 473 8.22 5.90 11.69
C ARG A 473 8.51 4.54 12.29
N GLN A 474 8.77 3.53 11.46
CA GLN A 474 9.11 2.17 11.92
C GLN A 474 10.30 2.17 12.89
N THR A 475 11.29 3.03 12.67
CA THR A 475 12.49 3.17 13.50
C THR A 475 12.28 4.04 14.74
N ALA A 476 11.20 4.83 14.79
CA ALA A 476 10.85 5.74 15.88
C ALA A 476 9.32 5.80 16.06
N PRO A 477 8.68 4.69 16.45
CA PRO A 477 7.22 4.57 16.50
C PRO A 477 6.63 5.49 17.56
N PHE A 478 5.38 5.91 17.38
CA PHE A 478 4.66 6.61 18.43
C PHE A 478 4.49 5.72 19.67
N THR A 479 4.47 6.34 20.84
CA THR A 479 4.25 5.61 22.11
C THR A 479 2.77 5.41 22.43
N THR A 480 1.87 6.16 21.77
CA THR A 480 0.44 6.10 22.01
C THR A 480 -0.35 6.04 20.70
N LEU A 481 -1.52 5.39 20.75
CA LEU A 481 -2.46 5.38 19.64
C LEU A 481 -3.06 6.76 19.38
N SER A 482 -3.20 7.60 20.40
CA SER A 482 -3.66 8.99 20.25
C SER A 482 -2.74 9.82 19.35
N ALA A 483 -1.42 9.66 19.45
CA ALA A 483 -0.47 10.34 18.59
C ALA A 483 -0.56 9.84 17.14
N ALA A 484 -0.73 8.52 16.95
CA ALA A 484 -0.95 7.95 15.63
C ALA A 484 -2.27 8.43 14.99
N GLN A 485 -3.36 8.51 15.77
CA GLN A 485 -4.64 9.05 15.30
C GLN A 485 -4.51 10.51 14.85
N ALA A 486 -3.77 11.32 15.61
CA ALA A 486 -3.57 12.73 15.27
C ALA A 486 -2.74 12.93 13.99
N ALA A 487 -1.78 12.04 13.72
CA ALA A 487 -0.91 12.11 12.56
C ALA A 487 -1.53 11.49 11.29
N ALA A 488 -2.32 10.43 11.47
CA ALA A 488 -2.86 9.66 10.36
C ALA A 488 -4.04 10.34 9.69
N ALA A 489 -4.12 10.20 8.37
CA ALA A 489 -5.18 10.71 7.52
C ALA A 489 -6.01 9.57 6.90
N ALA A 490 -7.05 9.93 6.15
CA ALA A 490 -7.78 8.99 5.31
C ALA A 490 -6.84 8.22 4.38
N ASN A 491 -7.13 6.93 4.16
CA ASN A 491 -6.29 5.97 3.43
C ASN A 491 -4.93 5.64 4.07
N ASP A 492 -4.63 6.08 5.29
CA ASP A 492 -3.40 5.63 5.97
C ASP A 492 -3.58 4.25 6.61
N LEU A 493 -2.46 3.58 6.89
CA LEU A 493 -2.41 2.37 7.70
C LEU A 493 -1.74 2.69 9.05
N ILE A 494 -2.32 2.22 10.15
CA ILE A 494 -1.72 2.26 11.49
C ILE A 494 -1.33 0.84 11.90
N TYR A 495 -0.06 0.63 12.22
CA TYR A 495 0.44 -0.62 12.82
C TYR A 495 0.63 -0.47 14.31
N VAL A 496 0.10 -1.42 15.08
CA VAL A 496 0.18 -1.45 16.54
C VAL A 496 1.02 -2.66 16.96
N ALA A 497 2.24 -2.41 17.41
CA ALA A 497 3.10 -3.45 17.96
C ALA A 497 2.49 -4.00 19.27
N ASN A 498 2.88 -5.20 19.69
CA ASN A 498 2.45 -5.72 20.99
C ASN A 498 2.87 -4.75 22.11
N GLY A 499 4.14 -4.33 22.11
CA GLY A 499 4.69 -3.25 22.93
C GLY A 499 4.39 -3.38 24.43
N SER A 500 3.25 -2.89 24.86
CA SER A 500 2.81 -2.88 26.26
C SER A 500 1.79 -3.97 26.61
N GLU A 501 1.45 -4.86 25.67
CA GLU A 501 0.27 -5.76 25.68
C GLU A 501 -1.07 -5.02 25.71
N THR A 502 -1.19 -3.93 26.47
CA THR A 502 -2.39 -3.09 26.59
C THR A 502 -2.07 -1.61 26.43
N TYR A 503 -2.61 -1.01 25.37
CA TYR A 503 -2.59 0.43 25.10
C TYR A 503 -3.78 1.09 25.76
N THR A 504 -3.58 1.66 26.95
CA THR A 504 -4.62 2.39 27.68
C THR A 504 -4.66 3.85 27.28
N GLN A 505 -5.84 4.36 26.91
CA GLN A 505 -6.04 5.78 26.58
C GLN A 505 -7.41 6.31 27.05
N PRO A 506 -7.55 7.63 27.27
CA PRO A 506 -8.78 8.22 27.80
C PRO A 506 -9.89 8.40 26.76
N ALA A 507 -9.55 8.43 25.46
CA ALA A 507 -10.48 8.74 24.38
C ALA A 507 -10.53 7.63 23.32
N PRO A 508 -11.63 7.52 22.55
CA PRO A 508 -11.78 6.55 21.47
C PRO A 508 -10.71 6.68 20.39
N LEU A 509 -10.34 5.54 19.77
CA LEU A 509 -9.64 5.55 18.49
C LEU A 509 -10.66 5.86 17.38
N ALA A 510 -10.73 7.13 16.96
CA ALA A 510 -11.59 7.57 15.87
C ALA A 510 -10.87 7.40 14.52
N LEU A 511 -11.37 6.50 13.69
CA LEU A 511 -10.78 6.23 12.39
C LEU A 511 -11.26 7.21 11.32
N GLN A 512 -10.39 7.49 10.35
CA GLN A 512 -10.74 8.26 9.16
C GLN A 512 -11.18 7.36 8.02
N ASN A 513 -11.70 7.93 6.93
CA ASN A 513 -12.17 7.16 5.78
C ASN A 513 -11.08 6.25 5.21
N ALA A 514 -11.44 5.01 4.90
CA ALA A 514 -10.57 4.01 4.28
C ALA A 514 -9.27 3.73 5.06
N GLN A 515 -9.25 4.01 6.36
CA GLN A 515 -8.10 3.73 7.22
C GLN A 515 -8.08 2.28 7.70
N ALA A 516 -6.89 1.70 7.83
CA ALA A 516 -6.69 0.37 8.39
C ALA A 516 -5.87 0.42 9.68
N VAL A 517 -6.22 -0.44 10.64
CA VAL A 517 -5.44 -0.70 11.85
C VAL A 517 -5.04 -2.17 11.88
N VAL A 518 -3.74 -2.43 11.93
CA VAL A 518 -3.16 -3.77 11.98
C VAL A 518 -2.42 -3.92 13.31
N GLY A 519 -2.93 -4.74 14.21
CA GLY A 519 -2.22 -5.15 15.41
C GLY A 519 -1.25 -6.29 15.13
N ALA A 520 -0.24 -6.42 15.98
CA ALA A 520 0.80 -7.44 15.87
C ALA A 520 0.29 -8.90 15.91
N GLY A 521 -0.98 -9.16 16.21
CA GLY A 521 -1.59 -10.50 16.08
C GLY A 521 -1.67 -11.02 14.64
N THR A 522 -1.54 -10.12 13.66
CA THR A 522 -1.50 -10.44 12.23
C THR A 522 -0.22 -9.85 11.63
N ALA A 523 0.39 -10.52 10.64
CA ALA A 523 1.56 -9.98 9.95
C ALA A 523 1.18 -8.70 9.18
N LEU A 524 2.03 -7.69 9.26
CA LEU A 524 1.90 -6.49 8.45
C LEU A 524 2.56 -6.72 7.08
N VAL A 525 1.73 -6.85 6.04
CA VAL A 525 2.20 -7.02 4.65
C VAL A 525 1.72 -5.85 3.80
N VAL A 526 2.67 -5.12 3.20
CA VAL A 526 2.38 -3.91 2.41
C VAL A 526 3.14 -3.99 1.08
N ASN A 527 2.44 -3.74 -0.04
CA ASN A 527 3.01 -3.79 -1.40
C ASN A 527 3.77 -5.10 -1.69
N GLY A 528 3.30 -6.22 -1.12
CA GLY A 528 3.92 -7.54 -1.25
C GLY A 528 5.09 -7.83 -0.31
N ALA A 529 5.54 -6.87 0.49
CA ALA A 529 6.62 -7.05 1.47
C ALA A 529 6.07 -7.24 2.89
N THR A 530 6.57 -8.24 3.61
CA THR A 530 6.31 -8.41 5.04
C THR A 530 7.16 -7.42 5.83
N ILE A 531 6.50 -6.41 6.40
CA ILE A 531 7.15 -5.32 7.16
C ILE A 531 7.31 -5.70 8.64
N ALA A 532 6.32 -6.42 9.19
CA ALA A 532 6.39 -7.00 10.53
C ALA A 532 5.73 -8.38 10.53
N PRO A 533 6.34 -9.41 11.15
CA PRO A 533 5.73 -10.74 11.25
C PRO A 533 4.53 -10.74 12.21
N ALA A 534 3.70 -11.78 12.14
CA ALA A 534 2.68 -12.03 13.14
C ALA A 534 3.32 -12.40 14.49
N GLY A 535 2.73 -11.92 15.57
CA GLY A 535 3.10 -12.16 16.95
C GLY A 535 1.86 -12.13 17.85
N THR A 536 1.99 -11.56 19.05
CA THR A 536 0.88 -11.46 20.00
C THR A 536 -0.01 -10.26 19.68
N ALA A 537 -1.33 -10.47 19.69
CA ALA A 537 -2.31 -9.40 19.48
C ALA A 537 -2.27 -8.37 20.64
N PRO A 538 -2.02 -7.07 20.36
CA PRO A 538 -2.16 -6.04 21.38
C PRO A 538 -3.63 -5.81 21.75
N THR A 539 -3.86 -5.24 22.92
CA THR A 539 -5.16 -4.77 23.38
C THR A 539 -5.21 -3.25 23.34
N LEU A 540 -6.18 -2.69 22.62
CA LEU A 540 -6.59 -1.29 22.75
C LEU A 540 -7.60 -1.17 23.88
N GLN A 541 -7.28 -0.43 24.93
CA GLN A 541 -8.19 -0.17 26.04
C GLN A 541 -8.51 1.33 26.15
N VAL A 542 -9.80 1.66 26.09
CA VAL A 542 -10.31 3.03 26.24
C VAL A 542 -11.11 3.14 27.53
N THR A 543 -10.68 4.06 28.39
CA THR A 543 -11.29 4.28 29.72
C THR A 543 -12.47 5.26 29.70
N GLY A 544 -12.61 6.08 28.65
CA GLY A 544 -13.73 6.99 28.44
C GLY A 544 -14.28 6.93 27.00
N GLY A 545 -15.53 6.48 26.85
CA GLY A 545 -16.18 6.27 25.54
C GLY A 545 -15.92 4.89 24.92
N ALA A 546 -16.18 4.80 23.61
CA ALA A 546 -15.99 3.59 22.81
C ALA A 546 -14.50 3.29 22.59
N ALA A 547 -14.10 2.03 22.37
CA ALA A 547 -12.73 1.74 21.98
C ALA A 547 -12.40 2.24 20.58
N VAL A 548 -13.28 1.96 19.62
CA VAL A 548 -13.12 2.37 18.22
C VAL A 548 -14.39 3.03 17.71
N THR A 549 -14.24 4.18 17.07
CA THR A 549 -15.31 4.82 16.29
C THR A 549 -14.97 4.71 14.80
N LEU A 550 -15.85 4.07 14.04
CA LEU A 550 -15.69 3.85 12.61
C LEU A 550 -16.16 5.09 11.83
N SER A 551 -15.43 5.38 10.76
CA SER A 551 -15.90 6.18 9.63
C SER A 551 -16.23 5.24 8.47
N THR A 552 -16.07 5.68 7.22
CA THR A 552 -16.40 4.88 6.04
C THR A 552 -15.25 3.95 5.63
N ASN A 553 -15.56 2.68 5.36
CA ASN A 553 -14.65 1.70 4.74
C ASN A 553 -13.40 1.31 5.56
N ASN A 554 -13.55 1.17 6.88
CA ASN A 554 -12.44 0.86 7.77
C ASN A 554 -12.07 -0.63 7.86
N THR A 555 -10.82 -0.89 8.24
CA THR A 555 -10.30 -2.24 8.53
C THR A 555 -9.65 -2.29 9.91
N LEU A 556 -9.94 -3.33 10.70
CA LEU A 556 -9.22 -3.64 11.94
C LEU A 556 -8.83 -5.14 11.99
N THR A 557 -7.55 -5.47 12.11
CA THR A 557 -7.10 -6.87 12.16
C THR A 557 -5.97 -7.07 13.16
N GLY A 558 -5.90 -8.24 13.81
CA GLY A 558 -4.75 -8.63 14.62
C GLY A 558 -4.66 -7.96 15.99
N LEU A 559 -5.77 -7.45 16.55
CA LEU A 559 -5.83 -6.84 17.88
C LEU A 559 -7.09 -7.22 18.66
N SER A 560 -7.09 -6.89 19.95
CA SER A 560 -8.28 -6.83 20.80
C SER A 560 -8.68 -5.37 21.06
N VAL A 561 -9.97 -5.10 21.24
CA VAL A 561 -10.49 -3.76 21.56
C VAL A 561 -11.40 -3.81 22.78
N GLN A 562 -11.21 -2.87 23.71
CA GLN A 562 -11.96 -2.78 24.96
C GLN A 562 -12.36 -1.34 25.26
N GLY A 563 -13.66 -1.02 25.16
CA GLY A 563 -14.17 0.31 25.49
C GLY A 563 -14.90 0.35 26.82
N SER A 564 -15.08 1.57 27.33
CA SER A 564 -15.89 1.81 28.52
C SER A 564 -17.37 1.88 28.17
N THR A 565 -17.77 2.58 27.09
CA THR A 565 -19.17 2.63 26.62
C THR A 565 -19.42 1.59 25.55
N ASP A 566 -18.59 1.49 24.51
CA ASP A 566 -18.77 0.51 23.43
C ASP A 566 -17.44 -0.10 23.00
N GLY A 567 -17.43 -1.33 22.49
CA GLY A 567 -16.23 -1.90 21.87
C GLY A 567 -15.96 -1.20 20.55
N ILE A 568 -16.89 -1.34 19.60
CA ILE A 568 -16.82 -0.68 18.29
C ILE A 568 -18.17 -0.02 18.01
N THR A 569 -18.14 1.25 17.60
CA THR A 569 -19.33 2.02 17.21
C THR A 569 -19.19 2.63 15.82
N GLY A 570 -20.29 2.75 15.08
CA GLY A 570 -20.28 3.34 13.73
C GLY A 570 -21.68 3.55 13.15
N THR A 571 -21.87 4.65 12.42
CA THR A 571 -23.08 4.94 11.64
C THR A 571 -22.71 5.32 10.21
N ASN A 572 -23.42 4.79 9.20
CA ASN A 572 -23.12 5.03 7.78
C ASN A 572 -21.66 4.67 7.43
N PHE A 573 -21.17 3.56 7.97
CA PHE A 573 -19.74 3.21 7.99
C PHE A 573 -19.26 2.53 6.69
N GLY A 574 -20.10 2.46 5.65
CA GLY A 574 -19.78 1.74 4.42
C GLY A 574 -19.51 0.28 4.72
N THR A 575 -18.30 -0.22 4.42
CA THR A 575 -17.88 -1.58 4.77
C THR A 575 -16.89 -1.58 5.94
N PHE A 576 -17.19 -2.29 7.03
CA PHE A 576 -16.22 -2.58 8.09
C PHE A 576 -15.65 -3.99 7.91
N ASN A 577 -14.33 -4.12 7.73
CA ASN A 577 -13.64 -5.41 7.71
C ASN A 577 -12.88 -5.65 9.02
N GLY A 578 -13.08 -6.81 9.63
CA GLY A 578 -12.55 -7.12 10.96
C GLY A 578 -12.07 -8.55 11.15
N THR A 579 -10.87 -8.73 11.69
CA THR A 579 -10.38 -10.02 12.23
C THR A 579 -9.78 -9.78 13.61
N LEU A 580 -10.56 -9.98 14.67
CA LEU A 580 -10.21 -9.53 16.03
C LEU A 580 -10.17 -10.70 17.01
N THR A 581 -9.29 -10.60 18.01
CA THR A 581 -9.26 -11.60 19.09
C THR A 581 -10.42 -11.36 20.05
N GLN A 582 -10.67 -10.11 20.43
CA GLN A 582 -11.76 -9.75 21.32
C GLN A 582 -12.33 -8.37 20.98
N VAL A 583 -13.65 -8.25 21.11
CA VAL A 583 -14.34 -6.95 21.20
C VAL A 583 -15.09 -6.91 22.52
N LYS A 584 -14.76 -5.94 23.37
CA LYS A 584 -15.33 -5.81 24.71
C LYS A 584 -15.84 -4.41 25.01
N ALA A 585 -16.93 -4.33 25.76
CA ALA A 585 -17.37 -3.11 26.43
C ALA A 585 -17.61 -3.38 27.93
N THR A 586 -17.21 -2.43 28.77
CA THR A 586 -17.39 -2.54 30.23
C THR A 586 -18.78 -2.09 30.68
N ASN A 587 -19.29 -0.98 30.15
CA ASN A 587 -20.57 -0.38 30.56
C ASN A 587 -21.58 -0.22 29.42
N GLY A 588 -21.33 -0.77 28.22
CA GLY A 588 -22.28 -0.72 27.11
C GLY A 588 -22.05 -1.82 26.07
N LEU A 589 -22.09 -1.51 24.77
CA LEU A 589 -22.26 -2.52 23.72
C LEU A 589 -20.90 -3.00 23.19
N ALA A 590 -20.71 -4.31 23.04
CA ALA A 590 -19.55 -4.82 22.29
C ALA A 590 -19.52 -4.24 20.87
N LEU A 591 -20.67 -4.23 20.20
CA LEU A 591 -20.85 -3.65 18.87
C LEU A 591 -22.08 -2.75 18.84
N SER A 592 -21.93 -1.51 18.39
CA SER A 592 -23.00 -0.55 18.15
C SER A 592 -22.93 -0.04 16.72
N LEU A 593 -23.52 -0.80 15.79
CA LEU A 593 -23.39 -0.56 14.35
C LEU A 593 -24.74 -0.25 13.72
N LYS A 594 -24.77 0.83 12.94
CA LYS A 594 -25.95 1.28 12.21
C LYS A 594 -25.64 1.64 10.76
N SER A 595 -26.43 1.16 9.80
CA SER A 595 -26.29 1.50 8.37
C SER A 595 -24.88 1.19 7.80
N GLY A 596 -24.71 0.00 7.25
CA GLY A 596 -23.46 -0.43 6.61
C GLY A 596 -23.34 -1.94 6.41
N THR A 597 -22.17 -2.39 5.98
CA THR A 597 -21.84 -3.82 5.76
C THR A 597 -20.72 -4.22 6.71
N VAL A 598 -21.00 -5.15 7.63
CA VAL A 598 -19.98 -5.71 8.53
C VAL A 598 -19.40 -7.00 7.94
N ASN A 599 -18.08 -7.14 7.94
CA ASN A 599 -17.36 -8.37 7.62
C ASN A 599 -16.40 -8.65 8.78
N LEU A 600 -16.95 -9.07 9.93
CA LEU A 600 -16.22 -9.23 11.18
C LEU A 600 -16.14 -10.70 11.58
N SER A 601 -14.93 -11.20 11.78
CA SER A 601 -14.64 -12.40 12.54
C SER A 601 -13.99 -12.01 13.87
N ALA A 602 -14.62 -12.36 14.99
CA ALA A 602 -14.08 -12.17 16.32
C ALA A 602 -13.94 -13.52 17.02
N THR A 603 -12.87 -13.75 17.79
CA THR A 603 -12.85 -14.93 18.67
C THR A 603 -13.85 -14.77 19.81
N ARG A 604 -13.95 -13.55 20.35
CA ARG A 604 -14.77 -13.25 21.53
C ARG A 604 -15.52 -11.92 21.43
N LEU A 605 -16.79 -11.89 21.84
CA LEU A 605 -17.56 -10.67 22.10
C LEU A 605 -18.00 -10.61 23.57
N ASP A 606 -17.68 -9.50 24.24
CA ASP A 606 -18.06 -9.28 25.64
C ASP A 606 -18.79 -7.95 25.84
N ALA A 607 -19.95 -8.02 26.47
CA ALA A 607 -20.68 -6.86 26.95
C ALA A 607 -21.28 -7.24 28.30
N THR A 608 -20.72 -6.74 29.39
CA THR A 608 -21.17 -7.06 30.76
C THR A 608 -21.65 -5.79 31.45
N ASN A 609 -22.84 -5.34 31.07
CA ASN A 609 -23.47 -4.09 31.50
C ASN A 609 -24.77 -4.41 32.26
N ALA A 610 -24.71 -4.58 33.58
CA ALA A 610 -25.89 -4.93 34.38
C ALA A 610 -26.80 -3.74 34.76
N ALA A 611 -26.49 -2.51 34.30
CA ALA A 611 -26.98 -1.30 34.96
C ALA A 611 -27.91 -0.40 34.11
N THR A 612 -28.14 -0.67 32.82
CA THR A 612 -28.90 0.26 31.96
C THR A 612 -29.90 -0.42 31.02
N ASN A 613 -30.90 0.35 30.55
CA ASN A 613 -31.88 -0.02 29.52
C ASN A 613 -31.18 -0.20 28.16
N GLY A 614 -30.40 -1.27 28.01
CA GLY A 614 -29.34 -1.36 27.02
C GLY A 614 -29.33 -2.65 26.20
N ARG A 615 -28.46 -2.64 25.19
CA ARG A 615 -28.15 -3.81 24.35
C ARG A 615 -26.73 -4.29 24.63
N GLY A 616 -26.40 -5.54 24.33
CA GLY A 616 -25.02 -6.04 24.35
C GLY A 616 -24.33 -5.95 22.98
N VAL A 617 -25.08 -6.27 21.92
CA VAL A 617 -24.72 -6.09 20.51
C VAL A 617 -25.92 -5.48 19.80
N ASN A 618 -25.67 -4.47 18.97
CA ASN A 618 -26.70 -3.83 18.16
C ASN A 618 -26.27 -3.73 16.70
N LEU A 619 -27.01 -4.39 15.81
CA LEU A 619 -26.83 -4.36 14.37
C LEU A 619 -28.12 -3.87 13.69
N GLU A 620 -28.21 -2.56 13.43
CA GLU A 620 -29.39 -1.92 12.82
C GLU A 620 -29.12 -1.48 11.38
N GLN A 621 -29.93 -1.91 10.42
CA GLN A 621 -29.71 -1.64 9.00
C GLN A 621 -28.31 -2.09 8.54
N VAL A 622 -27.84 -3.20 9.12
CA VAL A 622 -26.51 -3.77 8.85
C VAL A 622 -26.63 -5.05 8.03
N GLY A 623 -25.89 -5.12 6.94
CA GLY A 623 -25.67 -6.35 6.16
C GLY A 623 -24.29 -6.96 6.38
N GLY A 624 -23.97 -8.00 5.62
CA GLY A 624 -22.68 -8.67 5.63
C GLY A 624 -22.64 -9.88 6.57
N THR A 625 -21.48 -10.16 7.17
CA THR A 625 -21.24 -11.31 8.05
C THR A 625 -20.62 -10.88 9.38
N LEU A 626 -21.23 -11.32 10.48
CA LEU A 626 -20.64 -11.38 11.81
C LEU A 626 -20.40 -12.85 12.19
N THR A 627 -19.16 -13.18 12.57
CA THR A 627 -18.80 -14.51 13.07
C THR A 627 -18.09 -14.40 14.40
N VAL A 628 -18.60 -15.10 15.40
CA VAL A 628 -17.92 -15.34 16.68
C VAL A 628 -17.50 -16.80 16.74
N THR A 629 -16.20 -17.08 16.84
CA THR A 629 -15.67 -18.45 16.70
C THR A 629 -15.54 -19.21 18.01
N GLY A 630 -15.15 -18.52 19.09
CA GLY A 630 -14.65 -19.13 20.32
C GLY A 630 -13.32 -19.89 20.11
N SER A 631 -12.76 -20.41 21.20
CA SER A 631 -11.47 -21.13 21.24
C SER A 631 -11.60 -22.63 21.53
N GLY A 632 -12.79 -23.20 21.32
CA GLY A 632 -13.05 -24.64 21.47
C GLY A 632 -13.84 -25.04 22.71
N SER A 633 -13.77 -24.28 23.80
CA SER A 633 -14.51 -24.54 25.05
C SER A 633 -15.84 -23.78 25.14
N ALA A 634 -16.84 -24.31 25.84
CA ALA A 634 -18.08 -23.57 26.09
C ALA A 634 -17.79 -22.20 26.76
N GLY A 635 -18.46 -21.15 26.30
CA GLY A 635 -18.27 -19.78 26.77
C GLY A 635 -17.01 -19.04 26.25
N SER A 636 -16.16 -19.71 25.47
CA SER A 636 -14.98 -19.08 24.88
C SER A 636 -15.31 -18.02 23.81
N GLY A 637 -16.53 -18.01 23.26
CA GLY A 637 -17.04 -16.98 22.37
C GLY A 637 -17.40 -15.66 23.09
N GLY A 638 -17.42 -15.66 24.42
CA GLY A 638 -17.62 -14.45 25.22
C GLY A 638 -18.96 -14.36 25.91
N VAL A 639 -19.11 -13.34 26.74
CA VAL A 639 -20.27 -13.16 27.63
C VAL A 639 -21.05 -11.92 27.22
N ILE A 640 -22.32 -12.11 26.89
CA ILE A 640 -23.28 -11.04 26.65
C ILE A 640 -24.28 -11.01 27.80
N GLN A 641 -24.18 -9.96 28.60
CA GLN A 641 -24.99 -9.71 29.78
C GLN A 641 -25.37 -8.24 29.87
N THR A 642 -26.67 -7.99 29.81
CA THR A 642 -27.28 -6.71 30.16
C THR A 642 -27.92 -6.81 31.56
N ALA A 643 -29.17 -6.39 31.72
CA ALA A 643 -30.02 -6.69 32.88
C ALA A 643 -31.33 -7.33 32.42
N ALA A 644 -31.96 -8.12 33.29
CA ALA A 644 -33.18 -8.88 33.00
C ALA A 644 -34.47 -8.02 32.97
N ASN A 645 -34.35 -6.74 32.58
CA ASN A 645 -35.44 -5.75 32.57
C ASN A 645 -36.06 -5.63 31.18
N ALA A 646 -37.37 -5.40 31.11
CA ALA A 646 -38.09 -5.23 29.85
C ALA A 646 -37.40 -4.22 28.92
N GLY A 647 -37.24 -4.60 27.64
CA GLY A 647 -36.53 -3.80 26.64
C GLY A 647 -35.04 -4.09 26.49
N ASN A 648 -34.42 -4.82 27.42
CA ASN A 648 -32.99 -5.16 27.33
C ASN A 648 -32.73 -6.37 26.42
N ILE A 649 -31.82 -6.21 25.48
CA ILE A 649 -31.55 -7.23 24.46
C ILE A 649 -30.07 -7.56 24.47
N GLY A 650 -29.71 -8.83 24.66
CA GLY A 650 -28.31 -9.26 24.56
C GLY A 650 -27.75 -8.96 23.17
N ILE A 651 -28.33 -9.56 22.13
CA ILE A 651 -27.91 -9.40 20.73
C ILE A 651 -29.12 -8.99 19.90
N HIS A 652 -29.13 -7.76 19.41
CA HIS A 652 -30.21 -7.22 18.58
C HIS A 652 -29.81 -7.21 17.11
N LEU A 653 -30.62 -7.86 16.28
CA LEU A 653 -30.42 -8.05 14.86
C LEU A 653 -31.58 -7.42 14.09
N GLN A 654 -31.27 -6.43 13.25
CA GLN A 654 -32.27 -5.72 12.46
C GLN A 654 -31.66 -5.35 11.10
N PRO A 655 -31.51 -6.30 10.15
CA PRO A 655 -30.89 -6.04 8.85
C PRO A 655 -31.69 -5.09 7.93
N ASP A 656 -32.99 -4.96 8.18
CA ASP A 656 -33.93 -4.10 7.44
C ASP A 656 -33.98 -4.37 5.93
N THR A 657 -33.20 -3.66 5.11
CA THR A 657 -33.12 -3.86 3.65
C THR A 657 -31.88 -4.65 3.21
N ALA A 658 -30.98 -5.00 4.13
CA ALA A 658 -29.72 -5.67 3.85
C ALA A 658 -29.76 -7.19 4.11
N ASN A 659 -28.77 -7.93 3.62
CA ASN A 659 -28.61 -9.36 3.93
C ASN A 659 -27.54 -9.54 5.00
N LEU A 660 -27.90 -10.18 6.11
CA LEU A 660 -27.03 -10.35 7.28
C LEU A 660 -26.87 -11.84 7.62
N THR A 661 -25.62 -12.28 7.74
CA THR A 661 -25.25 -13.59 8.28
C THR A 661 -24.62 -13.42 9.65
N VAL A 662 -25.11 -14.17 10.65
CA VAL A 662 -24.62 -14.14 12.02
C VAL A 662 -24.31 -15.55 12.49
N ASN A 663 -23.05 -15.82 12.82
CA ASN A 663 -22.60 -17.08 13.40
C ASN A 663 -22.14 -16.85 14.84
N LEU A 664 -22.84 -17.44 15.80
CA LEU A 664 -22.56 -17.33 17.24
C LEU A 664 -22.16 -18.71 17.76
N ASN A 665 -20.87 -18.88 18.06
CA ASN A 665 -20.34 -20.14 18.58
C ASN A 665 -19.86 -19.95 20.01
N ARG A 666 -20.21 -20.89 20.89
CA ARG A 666 -19.65 -20.98 22.26
C ARG A 666 -19.84 -19.70 23.09
N MET A 667 -20.96 -19.02 22.91
CA MET A 667 -21.31 -17.82 23.68
C MET A 667 -21.89 -18.18 25.04
N VAL A 668 -21.80 -17.27 26.00
CA VAL A 668 -22.70 -17.21 27.17
C VAL A 668 -23.58 -15.97 27.02
N VAL A 669 -24.88 -16.16 26.85
CA VAL A 669 -25.86 -15.07 26.74
C VAL A 669 -26.77 -15.12 27.95
N GLN A 670 -26.59 -14.19 28.88
CA GLN A 670 -27.18 -14.30 30.20
C GLN A 670 -27.79 -13.02 30.78
N GLN A 671 -28.79 -13.19 31.63
CA GLN A 671 -29.40 -12.10 32.41
C GLN A 671 -29.88 -10.92 31.54
N ASN A 672 -30.35 -11.20 30.33
CA ASN A 672 -31.00 -10.21 29.46
C ASN A 672 -32.53 -10.30 29.59
N HIS A 673 -33.30 -9.40 28.99
CA HIS A 673 -34.72 -9.69 28.78
C HIS A 673 -34.90 -10.62 27.59
N ASN A 674 -34.39 -10.22 26.42
CA ASN A 674 -34.20 -11.14 25.29
C ASN A 674 -32.71 -11.44 25.11
N GLY A 675 -32.33 -12.72 24.95
CA GLY A 675 -30.93 -13.09 24.73
C GLY A 675 -30.47 -12.69 23.33
N VAL A 676 -31.00 -13.34 22.30
CA VAL A 676 -30.88 -12.94 20.89
C VAL A 676 -32.25 -12.50 20.40
N GLN A 677 -32.35 -11.35 19.75
CA GLN A 677 -33.58 -10.85 19.17
C GLN A 677 -33.39 -10.45 17.71
N PHE A 678 -34.21 -11.02 16.84
CA PHE A 678 -34.42 -10.55 15.48
C PHE A 678 -35.78 -9.86 15.37
N THR A 679 -35.75 -8.56 15.06
CA THR A 679 -36.95 -7.77 14.77
C THR A 679 -36.68 -6.88 13.55
N PRO A 680 -37.40 -7.04 12.43
CA PRO A 680 -37.28 -6.14 11.28
C PRO A 680 -37.91 -4.77 11.59
N PHE A 681 -37.52 -3.77 10.80
CA PHE A 681 -37.94 -2.37 11.02
C PHE A 681 -39.42 -2.15 10.71
N SER A 682 -39.95 -2.87 9.73
CA SER A 682 -41.34 -2.78 9.32
C SER A 682 -41.79 -4.00 8.53
N THR A 683 -43.06 -4.04 8.15
CA THR A 683 -43.58 -5.03 7.19
C THR A 683 -43.05 -4.84 5.77
N THR A 684 -42.39 -3.72 5.46
CA THR A 684 -41.78 -3.45 4.14
C THR A 684 -40.30 -3.83 4.06
N SER A 685 -39.70 -4.32 5.15
CA SER A 685 -38.29 -4.76 5.15
C SER A 685 -38.04 -5.86 4.12
N THR A 686 -36.98 -5.70 3.32
CA THR A 686 -36.57 -6.60 2.21
C THR A 686 -35.27 -7.35 2.46
N GLY A 687 -34.67 -7.16 3.63
CA GLY A 687 -33.46 -7.81 4.07
C GLY A 687 -33.71 -9.24 4.56
N THR A 688 -32.64 -10.02 4.64
CA THR A 688 -32.67 -11.42 5.11
C THR A 688 -31.70 -11.62 6.26
N LEU A 689 -32.05 -12.54 7.15
CA LEU A 689 -31.18 -13.03 8.22
C LEU A 689 -30.86 -14.51 7.98
N ASN A 690 -29.57 -14.83 8.00
CA ASN A 690 -29.06 -16.18 8.20
C ASN A 690 -28.38 -16.27 9.57
N LEU A 691 -29.04 -16.92 10.53
CA LEU A 691 -28.58 -17.02 11.91
C LEU A 691 -28.15 -18.45 12.24
N ASN A 692 -26.90 -18.62 12.65
CA ASN A 692 -26.38 -19.85 13.23
C ASN A 692 -25.98 -19.61 14.69
N VAL A 693 -26.57 -20.37 15.61
CA VAL A 693 -26.27 -20.36 17.04
C VAL A 693 -25.94 -21.77 17.47
N GLN A 694 -24.70 -21.99 17.89
CA GLN A 694 -24.27 -23.33 18.29
C GLN A 694 -23.32 -23.35 19.48
N ASP A 695 -23.35 -24.48 20.18
CA ASP A 695 -22.47 -24.81 21.30
C ASP A 695 -22.48 -23.73 22.41
N SER A 696 -23.57 -22.96 22.50
CA SER A 696 -23.71 -21.78 23.36
C SER A 696 -24.61 -22.03 24.57
N SER A 697 -24.48 -21.20 25.59
CA SER A 697 -25.27 -21.27 26.83
C SER A 697 -26.13 -20.03 27.01
N PHE A 698 -27.43 -20.23 27.22
CA PHE A 698 -28.40 -19.18 27.49
C PHE A 698 -28.88 -19.30 28.93
N LEU A 699 -28.51 -18.34 29.78
CA LEU A 699 -28.71 -18.43 31.22
C LEU A 699 -29.53 -17.25 31.74
N ASN A 700 -30.66 -17.51 32.35
CA ASN A 700 -31.42 -16.48 33.05
C ASN A 700 -31.83 -15.23 32.18
N ASN A 701 -32.11 -15.38 30.88
CA ASN A 701 -32.83 -14.37 30.06
C ASN A 701 -34.37 -14.29 30.30
N ALA A 702 -34.90 -13.18 30.82
CA ALA A 702 -36.23 -13.09 31.44
C ALA A 702 -37.47 -13.26 30.54
N ALA A 703 -37.40 -12.96 29.25
CA ALA A 703 -38.52 -13.10 28.31
C ALA A 703 -38.31 -14.20 27.28
N SER A 704 -37.26 -14.13 26.45
CA SER A 704 -36.91 -15.20 25.50
C SER A 704 -35.39 -15.32 25.40
N SER A 705 -34.86 -16.54 25.41
CA SER A 705 -33.43 -16.73 25.18
C SER A 705 -33.05 -16.47 23.72
N VAL A 706 -33.88 -16.92 22.77
CA VAL A 706 -33.80 -16.56 21.35
C VAL A 706 -35.21 -16.16 20.90
N TYR A 707 -35.37 -14.94 20.39
CA TYR A 707 -36.63 -14.39 19.88
C TYR A 707 -36.51 -14.01 18.41
N LEU A 708 -37.23 -14.72 17.55
CA LEU A 708 -37.23 -14.53 16.10
C LEU A 708 -38.60 -14.00 15.70
N ASN A 709 -38.69 -12.73 15.32
CA ASN A 709 -39.95 -12.10 14.93
C ASN A 709 -39.86 -11.50 13.51
N PRO A 710 -39.86 -12.33 12.45
CA PRO A 710 -39.88 -11.83 11.08
C PRO A 710 -41.25 -11.22 10.73
N THR A 711 -41.25 -9.95 10.36
CA THR A 711 -42.45 -9.23 9.86
C THR A 711 -42.33 -8.79 8.39
N GLY A 712 -41.13 -8.78 7.82
CA GLY A 712 -40.90 -8.42 6.41
C GLY A 712 -41.36 -9.50 5.43
N ASN A 713 -41.39 -9.17 4.13
CA ASN A 713 -41.76 -10.12 3.07
C ASN A 713 -40.52 -10.81 2.47
N THR A 714 -39.71 -11.43 3.33
CA THR A 714 -38.50 -12.18 2.94
C THR A 714 -38.33 -13.49 3.70
N SER A 715 -37.55 -14.41 3.14
CA SER A 715 -37.25 -15.72 3.73
C SER A 715 -35.95 -15.69 4.54
N ASN A 716 -35.98 -16.19 5.76
CA ASN A 716 -34.83 -16.24 6.67
C ASN A 716 -34.44 -17.68 6.99
N THR A 717 -33.19 -17.89 7.40
CA THR A 717 -32.67 -19.20 7.78
C THR A 717 -32.13 -19.19 9.21
N TYR A 718 -32.44 -20.25 9.96
CA TYR A 718 -32.04 -20.39 11.35
C TYR A 718 -31.45 -21.78 11.62
N LEU A 719 -30.27 -21.84 12.23
CA LEU A 719 -29.69 -23.05 12.79
C LEU A 719 -29.43 -22.80 14.27
N ILE A 720 -30.10 -23.55 15.14
CA ILE A 720 -29.95 -23.45 16.60
C ILE A 720 -29.65 -24.85 17.10
N ARG A 721 -28.37 -25.15 17.37
CA ARG A 721 -27.96 -26.52 17.70
C ARG A 721 -26.96 -26.65 18.84
N ASN A 722 -27.02 -27.77 19.56
CA ASN A 722 -26.08 -28.09 20.65
C ASN A 722 -25.99 -27.00 21.74
N ASN A 723 -27.05 -26.23 21.95
CA ASN A 723 -27.05 -25.17 22.95
C ASN A 723 -27.68 -25.66 24.27
N THR A 724 -27.33 -24.99 25.36
CA THR A 724 -28.00 -25.15 26.65
C THR A 724 -28.85 -23.94 26.97
N PHE A 725 -30.06 -24.15 27.49
CA PHE A 725 -31.00 -23.12 27.90
C PHE A 725 -31.42 -23.38 29.34
N THR A 726 -31.13 -22.45 30.24
CA THR A 726 -31.50 -22.56 31.65
C THR A 726 -32.04 -21.23 32.15
N HIS A 727 -33.29 -21.18 32.59
CA HIS A 727 -33.91 -19.94 33.06
C HIS A 727 -34.91 -20.20 34.20
N ALA A 728 -34.79 -19.48 35.32
CA ALA A 728 -35.65 -19.67 36.50
C ALA A 728 -36.98 -18.89 36.50
N GLY A 729 -37.10 -17.82 35.71
CA GLY A 729 -38.33 -17.05 35.47
C GLY A 729 -39.26 -17.61 34.38
N THR A 730 -40.33 -16.89 34.07
CA THR A 730 -41.43 -17.38 33.22
C THR A 730 -41.23 -17.17 31.71
N GLY A 731 -40.02 -16.82 31.28
CA GLY A 731 -39.67 -16.60 29.89
C GLY A 731 -39.52 -17.89 29.09
N ASN A 732 -39.55 -17.77 27.76
CA ASN A 732 -39.38 -18.84 26.79
C ASN A 732 -37.91 -19.13 26.48
N GLY A 733 -37.66 -20.30 25.91
CA GLY A 733 -36.33 -20.68 25.41
C GLY A 733 -36.13 -20.11 24.01
N ILE A 734 -36.55 -20.87 23.01
CA ILE A 734 -36.53 -20.49 21.60
C ILE A 734 -37.95 -20.09 21.21
N THR A 735 -38.12 -18.87 20.73
CA THR A 735 -39.38 -18.32 20.27
C THR A 735 -39.27 -17.88 18.81
N TYR A 736 -40.19 -18.35 17.98
CA TYR A 736 -40.41 -17.86 16.62
C TYR A 736 -41.84 -17.35 16.52
N GLU A 737 -42.02 -16.11 16.09
CA GLU A 737 -43.33 -15.50 15.92
C GLU A 737 -43.34 -14.64 14.66
N ALA A 738 -43.74 -15.21 13.53
CA ALA A 738 -43.78 -14.47 12.28
C ALA A 738 -45.11 -13.74 12.08
N GLN A 739 -45.05 -12.43 11.84
CA GLN A 739 -46.20 -11.55 11.62
C GLN A 739 -46.06 -10.79 10.29
N ARG A 740 -46.35 -11.47 9.18
CA ARG A 740 -46.09 -10.95 7.84
C ARG A 740 -47.32 -10.22 7.27
N PRO A 741 -47.14 -9.27 6.34
CA PRO A 741 -48.26 -8.68 5.63
C PRO A 741 -49.07 -9.73 4.86
N SER A 742 -50.38 -9.51 4.75
CA SER A 742 -51.31 -10.40 4.05
C SER A 742 -50.84 -10.67 2.61
N GLY A 743 -50.93 -11.92 2.17
CA GLY A 743 -50.50 -12.35 0.83
C GLY A 743 -49.00 -12.64 0.69
N SER A 744 -48.21 -12.49 1.75
CA SER A 744 -46.79 -12.91 1.76
C SER A 744 -46.64 -14.37 1.33
N THR A 745 -45.68 -14.65 0.44
CA THR A 745 -45.27 -15.99 -0.02
C THR A 745 -43.95 -16.47 0.58
N SER A 746 -43.38 -15.65 1.47
CA SER A 746 -42.09 -15.92 2.09
C SER A 746 -42.07 -17.19 2.94
N VAL A 747 -40.90 -17.82 3.00
CA VAL A 747 -40.71 -19.12 3.66
C VAL A 747 -39.49 -19.06 4.59
N ASP A 748 -39.74 -18.97 5.89
CA ASP A 748 -38.67 -19.12 6.88
C ASP A 748 -38.32 -20.59 7.08
N GLN A 749 -37.04 -20.86 7.30
CA GLN A 749 -36.51 -22.21 7.43
C GLN A 749 -35.64 -22.33 8.67
N GLY A 750 -35.95 -23.27 9.56
CA GLY A 750 -35.23 -23.43 10.82
C GLY A 750 -34.87 -24.88 11.13
N LYS A 751 -33.67 -25.09 11.67
CA LYS A 751 -33.22 -26.36 12.25
C LYS A 751 -32.89 -26.13 13.73
N ILE A 752 -33.64 -26.77 14.62
CA ILE A 752 -33.48 -26.69 16.08
C ILE A 752 -33.08 -28.09 16.58
N GLN A 753 -31.79 -28.30 16.82
CA GLN A 753 -31.23 -29.65 16.94
C GLN A 753 -30.39 -29.87 18.19
N ASN A 754 -30.58 -30.98 18.90
CA ASN A 754 -29.71 -31.43 19.99
C ASN A 754 -29.50 -30.38 21.10
N ASN A 755 -30.48 -29.52 21.35
CA ASN A 755 -30.41 -28.55 22.43
C ASN A 755 -30.87 -29.18 23.76
N THR A 756 -30.32 -28.72 24.87
CA THR A 756 -30.78 -29.07 26.22
C THR A 756 -31.47 -27.87 26.86
N LEU A 757 -32.73 -28.03 27.26
CA LEU A 757 -33.54 -26.94 27.81
C LEU A 757 -34.12 -27.32 29.18
N SER A 758 -33.96 -26.42 30.14
CA SER A 758 -34.49 -26.54 31.50
C SER A 758 -34.99 -25.19 31.97
N LEU A 759 -36.31 -24.98 31.86
CA LEU A 759 -36.95 -23.71 32.17
C LEU A 759 -37.78 -23.80 33.46
N SER A 760 -38.27 -22.66 33.95
CA SER A 760 -39.15 -22.59 35.11
C SER A 760 -40.38 -23.46 34.96
N THR A 761 -40.85 -24.01 36.08
CA THR A 761 -42.07 -24.82 36.19
C THR A 761 -43.33 -23.97 36.42
N GLY A 762 -43.20 -22.65 36.42
CA GLY A 762 -44.29 -21.70 36.57
C GLY A 762 -44.54 -20.85 35.32
N GLY A 763 -45.77 -20.34 35.19
CA GLY A 763 -46.14 -19.40 34.13
C GLY A 763 -46.10 -19.99 32.71
N ASN A 764 -45.86 -19.13 31.72
CA ASN A 764 -45.86 -19.49 30.29
C ASN A 764 -44.49 -19.94 29.77
N ALA A 765 -43.59 -20.45 30.63
CA ALA A 765 -42.22 -20.77 30.26
C ALA A 765 -42.15 -21.96 29.28
N ASN A 766 -42.15 -21.67 27.98
CA ASN A 766 -42.12 -22.68 26.93
C ASN A 766 -40.70 -22.79 26.35
N PRO A 767 -40.01 -23.94 26.51
CA PRO A 767 -38.67 -24.13 25.96
C PRO A 767 -38.59 -23.91 24.45
N ILE A 768 -39.58 -24.37 23.69
CA ILE A 768 -39.70 -24.11 22.25
C ILE A 768 -41.12 -23.65 21.95
N ASP A 769 -41.27 -22.45 21.40
CA ASP A 769 -42.56 -21.89 20.99
C ASP A 769 -42.45 -21.29 19.58
N LEU A 770 -43.03 -21.96 18.59
CA LEU A 770 -43.00 -21.52 17.20
C LEU A 770 -44.42 -21.25 16.68
N ALA A 771 -44.64 -20.04 16.17
CA ALA A 771 -45.91 -19.60 15.63
C ALA A 771 -45.74 -18.87 14.29
N GLN A 772 -46.41 -19.37 13.25
CA GLN A 772 -46.71 -18.58 12.04
C GLN A 772 -48.07 -17.91 12.25
N ARG A 773 -48.13 -16.58 12.36
CA ARG A 773 -49.37 -15.87 12.70
C ARG A 773 -50.12 -15.29 11.50
N VAL A 774 -49.46 -14.77 10.48
CA VAL A 774 -50.18 -14.20 9.33
C VAL A 774 -49.38 -14.46 8.06
N ALA A 775 -50.05 -15.00 7.02
CA ALA A 775 -49.51 -15.27 5.68
C ALA A 775 -48.13 -15.98 5.67
N GLY A 776 -47.58 -16.32 4.50
CA GLY A 776 -46.28 -16.99 4.40
C GLY A 776 -46.23 -18.38 5.04
N SER A 777 -45.02 -18.94 5.10
CA SER A 777 -44.75 -20.28 5.63
C SER A 777 -43.55 -20.30 6.58
N GLY A 778 -43.64 -21.09 7.65
CA GLY A 778 -42.48 -21.52 8.45
C GLY A 778 -42.22 -23.00 8.27
N ARG A 779 -40.99 -23.41 7.96
CA ARG A 779 -40.57 -24.80 7.84
C ARG A 779 -39.50 -25.10 8.88
N PHE A 780 -39.79 -25.98 9.82
CA PHE A 780 -38.89 -26.27 10.92
C PHE A 780 -38.61 -27.77 11.06
N GLU A 781 -37.33 -28.09 11.21
CA GLU A 781 -36.90 -29.38 11.77
C GLU A 781 -36.56 -29.16 13.24
N VAL A 782 -37.23 -29.89 14.12
CA VAL A 782 -36.99 -29.88 15.56
C VAL A 782 -36.62 -31.29 15.97
N SER A 783 -35.34 -31.54 16.20
CA SER A 783 -34.82 -32.90 16.35
C SER A 783 -33.81 -33.08 17.50
N GLY A 784 -33.88 -34.22 18.19
CA GLY A 784 -32.89 -34.59 19.22
C GLY A 784 -32.82 -33.67 20.45
N ASN A 785 -33.78 -32.76 20.65
CA ASN A 785 -33.75 -31.84 21.79
C ASN A 785 -34.17 -32.56 23.08
N THR A 786 -33.55 -32.19 24.20
CA THR A 786 -33.85 -32.69 25.54
C THR A 786 -34.44 -31.57 26.38
N ILE A 787 -35.69 -31.71 26.81
CA ILE A 787 -36.41 -30.77 27.66
C ILE A 787 -36.68 -31.44 29.00
N THR A 788 -36.15 -30.83 30.07
CA THR A 788 -36.22 -31.40 31.42
C THR A 788 -37.23 -30.71 32.35
N SER A 789 -37.60 -29.46 32.04
CA SER A 789 -38.51 -28.64 32.85
C SER A 789 -39.12 -27.52 31.99
N TYR A 790 -40.40 -27.21 32.22
CA TYR A 790 -41.20 -26.20 31.51
C TYR A 790 -42.44 -25.77 32.32
N GLY A 791 -43.02 -24.62 31.97
CA GLY A 791 -44.10 -23.97 32.72
C GLY A 791 -45.52 -24.23 32.20
N LEU A 792 -45.75 -24.14 30.89
CA LEU A 792 -47.07 -24.42 30.29
C LEU A 792 -46.98 -25.54 29.24
N TYR A 793 -46.10 -25.37 28.26
CA TYR A 793 -45.81 -26.36 27.23
C TYR A 793 -44.33 -26.67 27.17
N GLY A 794 -43.94 -27.94 27.04
CA GLY A 794 -42.56 -28.30 26.71
C GLY A 794 -42.19 -27.80 25.31
N MET A 795 -43.06 -28.05 24.34
CA MET A 795 -42.98 -27.46 23.01
C MET A 795 -44.37 -26.99 22.54
N GLN A 796 -44.43 -25.89 21.83
CA GLN A 796 -45.65 -25.37 21.22
C GLN A 796 -45.42 -25.01 19.75
N PHE A 797 -46.31 -25.48 18.88
CA PHE A 797 -46.28 -25.21 17.44
C PHE A 797 -47.65 -24.73 16.95
N ARG A 798 -47.68 -23.59 16.27
CA ARG A 798 -48.93 -22.89 15.91
C ARG A 798 -48.93 -22.37 14.48
N ALA A 799 -50.05 -22.54 13.79
CA ALA A 799 -50.43 -21.76 12.62
C ALA A 799 -51.73 -21.01 12.95
N MET A 800 -51.68 -19.68 13.05
CA MET A 800 -52.80 -18.87 13.55
C MET A 800 -53.02 -17.61 12.69
N ASP A 801 -53.88 -16.70 13.15
CA ASP A 801 -54.24 -15.33 12.69
C ASP A 801 -54.50 -15.01 11.20
N GLY A 802 -54.34 -15.95 10.27
CA GLY A 802 -54.91 -15.88 8.91
C GLY A 802 -53.95 -16.30 7.80
N ALA A 803 -54.36 -17.27 6.98
CA ALA A 803 -53.62 -17.81 5.84
C ALA A 803 -52.16 -18.22 6.12
N ALA A 804 -51.85 -18.55 7.39
CA ALA A 804 -50.52 -18.99 7.82
C ALA A 804 -50.30 -20.48 7.51
N ARG A 805 -49.10 -20.84 7.04
CA ARG A 805 -48.66 -22.25 6.97
C ARG A 805 -47.46 -22.51 7.88
N MET A 806 -47.49 -23.60 8.63
CA MET A 806 -46.36 -24.07 9.43
C MET A 806 -46.14 -25.56 9.17
N ASP A 807 -44.95 -25.93 8.68
CA ASP A 807 -44.51 -27.30 8.52
C ASP A 807 -43.47 -27.63 9.61
N VAL A 808 -43.69 -28.69 10.37
CA VAL A 808 -42.80 -29.10 11.47
C VAL A 808 -42.43 -30.57 11.32
N ILE A 809 -41.15 -30.84 11.06
CA ILE A 809 -40.54 -32.17 11.15
C ILE A 809 -40.06 -32.33 12.59
N LEU A 810 -40.74 -33.19 13.36
CA LEU A 810 -40.53 -33.31 14.80
C LEU A 810 -40.01 -34.71 15.11
N THR A 811 -38.72 -34.86 15.37
CA THR A 811 -38.09 -36.19 15.46
C THR A 811 -37.22 -36.39 16.70
N ASN A 812 -37.38 -37.52 17.38
CA ASN A 812 -36.49 -37.97 18.46
C ASN A 812 -36.25 -36.94 19.58
N ASN A 813 -37.24 -36.10 19.90
CA ASN A 813 -37.14 -35.19 21.04
C ASN A 813 -37.56 -35.90 22.33
N ALA A 814 -36.89 -35.58 23.43
CA ALA A 814 -37.22 -36.06 24.77
C ALA A 814 -37.78 -34.89 25.59
N VAL A 815 -39.08 -34.94 25.89
CA VAL A 815 -39.79 -33.96 26.72
C VAL A 815 -40.22 -34.65 28.00
N SER A 816 -39.45 -34.50 29.06
CA SER A 816 -39.79 -35.04 30.37
C SER A 816 -40.68 -34.07 31.13
N SER A 817 -41.55 -34.63 31.97
CA SER A 817 -42.36 -33.87 32.90
C SER A 817 -41.53 -33.15 33.96
N PRO A 818 -41.88 -31.91 34.35
CA PRO A 818 -41.32 -31.26 35.53
C PRO A 818 -41.44 -32.12 36.79
N ALA A 819 -40.44 -32.06 37.69
CA ALA A 819 -40.40 -32.86 38.92
C ALA A 819 -41.54 -32.53 39.92
N SER A 820 -42.22 -31.40 39.75
CA SER A 820 -43.44 -31.02 40.49
C SER A 820 -44.30 -30.08 39.65
N ASN A 821 -45.63 -30.10 39.84
CA ASN A 821 -46.58 -29.13 39.27
C ASN A 821 -46.95 -28.10 40.36
N PRO A 822 -46.15 -27.04 40.57
CA PRO A 822 -46.37 -26.10 41.68
C PRO A 822 -47.57 -25.18 41.50
N SER A 823 -48.20 -25.14 40.31
CA SER A 823 -49.16 -24.09 39.94
C SER A 823 -50.56 -24.58 39.57
N GLY A 824 -50.79 -25.90 39.52
CA GLY A 824 -52.08 -26.46 39.07
C GLY A 824 -52.38 -26.18 37.58
N LEU A 825 -51.40 -25.69 36.83
CA LEU A 825 -51.51 -25.43 35.39
C LEU A 825 -51.46 -26.75 34.60
N ASN A 826 -52.06 -26.74 33.41
CA ASN A 826 -52.01 -27.86 32.48
C ASN A 826 -50.62 -27.93 31.84
N LEU A 827 -49.73 -28.73 32.43
CA LEU A 827 -48.42 -29.07 31.89
C LEU A 827 -48.56 -30.09 30.75
N ASP A 828 -48.82 -29.61 29.53
CA ASP A 828 -48.84 -30.48 28.35
C ASP A 828 -47.43 -30.54 27.74
N GLY A 829 -46.97 -31.72 27.34
CA GLY A 829 -45.61 -31.85 26.81
C GLY A 829 -45.41 -31.15 25.46
N ILE A 830 -46.18 -31.53 24.43
CA ILE A 830 -46.08 -30.99 23.08
C ILE A 830 -47.48 -30.54 22.60
N ALA A 831 -47.65 -29.24 22.37
CA ALA A 831 -48.90 -28.63 21.94
C ALA A 831 -48.88 -28.27 20.45
N LEU A 832 -49.84 -28.78 19.69
CA LEU A 832 -50.00 -28.56 18.26
C LEU A 832 -51.34 -27.88 17.98
N THR A 833 -51.33 -26.67 17.41
CA THR A 833 -52.55 -25.88 17.17
C THR A 833 -52.64 -25.33 15.75
N SER A 834 -53.73 -25.66 15.05
CA SER A 834 -54.14 -25.00 13.81
C SER A 834 -55.38 -24.13 14.07
N GLY A 835 -55.23 -22.83 13.87
CA GLY A 835 -56.25 -21.81 14.12
C GLY A 835 -56.48 -21.49 15.61
N ILE A 836 -56.81 -20.24 15.90
CA ILE A 836 -57.25 -19.77 17.23
C ILE A 836 -58.65 -19.15 17.23
N THR A 837 -59.19 -18.82 16.05
CA THR A 837 -60.58 -18.41 15.84
C THR A 837 -61.20 -19.22 14.71
N SER A 838 -62.51 -19.53 14.80
CA SER A 838 -63.22 -20.23 13.72
C SER A 838 -63.25 -19.36 12.45
N GLY A 839 -63.08 -19.98 11.27
CA GLY A 839 -63.06 -19.32 9.96
C GLY A 839 -61.66 -18.97 9.43
N GLN A 840 -60.60 -19.20 10.21
CA GLN A 840 -59.23 -18.96 9.74
C GLN A 840 -58.73 -20.08 8.83
N THR A 841 -58.14 -19.75 7.69
CA THR A 841 -57.63 -20.69 6.66
C THR A 841 -56.19 -21.16 6.89
N ASN A 842 -55.77 -21.30 8.15
CA ASN A 842 -54.39 -21.67 8.50
C ASN A 842 -54.12 -23.16 8.25
N THR A 843 -52.85 -23.51 8.02
CA THR A 843 -52.40 -24.90 7.84
C THR A 843 -51.25 -25.20 8.79
N LEU A 844 -51.45 -26.15 9.71
CA LEU A 844 -50.34 -26.77 10.46
C LEU A 844 -50.10 -28.17 9.89
N CYS A 845 -48.88 -28.43 9.42
CA CYS A 845 -48.41 -29.75 9.02
C CYS A 845 -47.36 -30.23 10.03
N VAL A 846 -47.54 -31.44 10.58
CA VAL A 846 -46.57 -32.04 11.49
C VAL A 846 -46.22 -33.46 11.05
N LYS A 847 -44.92 -33.76 11.06
CA LYS A 847 -44.36 -35.11 10.92
C LYS A 847 -43.73 -35.54 12.26
N PRO A 848 -44.51 -36.11 13.20
CA PRO A 848 -44.00 -36.49 14.51
C PRO A 848 -43.50 -37.95 14.48
N THR A 849 -42.23 -38.20 14.80
CA THR A 849 -41.66 -39.56 14.83
C THR A 849 -40.62 -39.73 15.95
N GLY A 850 -40.73 -40.80 16.74
CA GLY A 850 -39.75 -41.20 17.75
C GLY A 850 -39.64 -40.25 18.96
N ASN A 851 -40.55 -39.29 19.12
CA ASN A 851 -40.53 -38.38 20.27
C ASN A 851 -41.04 -39.09 21.52
N THR A 852 -40.48 -38.72 22.67
CA THR A 852 -40.94 -39.16 24.00
C THR A 852 -41.46 -37.93 24.73
N SER A 853 -42.74 -37.93 25.12
CA SER A 853 -43.36 -36.81 25.82
C SER A 853 -44.25 -37.33 26.94
N VAL A 854 -43.95 -36.93 28.17
CA VAL A 854 -44.65 -37.40 29.38
C VAL A 854 -45.13 -36.19 30.19
N SER A 855 -46.40 -36.22 30.62
CA SER A 855 -46.97 -35.24 31.55
C SER A 855 -46.87 -35.75 33.01
N PRO A 856 -46.53 -34.90 34.00
CA PRO A 856 -46.50 -35.31 35.41
C PRO A 856 -47.90 -35.34 36.04
N THR A 857 -48.89 -34.69 35.40
CA THR A 857 -50.22 -34.52 35.98
C THR A 857 -51.15 -35.61 35.45
N THR A 858 -51.78 -36.36 36.36
CA THR A 858 -52.78 -37.39 36.05
C THR A 858 -53.93 -36.78 35.25
N GLY A 859 -54.15 -37.23 34.01
CA GLY A 859 -55.17 -36.70 33.09
C GLY A 859 -54.67 -35.69 32.04
N ASN A 860 -53.42 -35.24 32.12
CA ASN A 860 -52.75 -34.45 31.07
C ASN A 860 -51.84 -35.35 30.21
N THR A 861 -51.59 -34.94 28.96
CA THR A 861 -51.01 -35.83 27.93
C THR A 861 -49.68 -35.34 27.37
N GLY A 862 -48.89 -36.27 26.83
CA GLY A 862 -47.63 -35.99 26.15
C GLY A 862 -47.82 -35.10 24.91
N PHE A 863 -48.89 -35.30 24.14
CA PHE A 863 -49.29 -34.46 23.02
C PHE A 863 -50.68 -33.90 23.22
N VAL A 864 -50.88 -32.64 22.85
CA VAL A 864 -52.20 -32.01 22.79
C VAL A 864 -52.45 -31.42 21.41
N LEU A 865 -53.55 -31.86 20.81
CA LEU A 865 -53.94 -31.51 19.45
C LEU A 865 -55.16 -30.58 19.48
N ARG A 866 -55.09 -29.49 18.71
CA ARG A 866 -56.18 -28.53 18.56
C ARG A 866 -56.29 -28.08 17.10
N GLN A 867 -57.49 -28.21 16.54
CA GLN A 867 -57.86 -27.69 15.23
C GLN A 867 -59.17 -26.92 15.36
N LEU A 868 -59.22 -25.69 14.87
CA LEU A 868 -60.47 -24.94 14.81
C LEU A 868 -61.09 -24.97 13.41
N SER A 869 -62.41 -24.86 13.37
CA SER A 869 -63.18 -24.89 12.12
C SER A 869 -62.68 -23.83 11.13
N GLY A 870 -62.49 -24.23 9.87
CA GLY A 870 -61.90 -23.41 8.80
C GLY A 870 -60.40 -23.62 8.56
N SER A 871 -59.67 -24.18 9.54
CA SER A 871 -58.22 -24.45 9.43
C SER A 871 -57.93 -25.90 9.03
N ALA A 872 -56.76 -26.13 8.42
CA ALA A 872 -56.24 -27.44 8.06
C ALA A 872 -55.20 -27.93 9.08
N PHE A 873 -55.28 -29.21 9.42
CA PHE A 873 -54.30 -29.91 10.24
C PHE A 873 -53.83 -31.14 9.46
N ILE A 874 -52.57 -31.14 9.02
CA ILE A 874 -51.97 -32.23 8.25
C ILE A 874 -51.08 -33.05 9.19
N ILE A 875 -51.26 -34.37 9.17
CA ILE A 875 -50.42 -35.31 9.92
C ILE A 875 -49.70 -36.20 8.91
N ASP A 876 -48.40 -35.97 8.78
CA ASP A 876 -47.52 -36.75 7.91
C ASP A 876 -47.08 -38.03 8.63
N THR A 877 -48.00 -38.98 8.70
CA THR A 877 -47.79 -40.35 9.20
C THR A 877 -48.60 -41.32 8.35
N ALA A 878 -48.35 -42.63 8.49
CA ALA A 878 -49.15 -43.64 7.79
C ALA A 878 -50.65 -43.63 8.14
N ALA A 879 -51.03 -43.06 9.29
CA ALA A 879 -52.41 -42.99 9.76
C ALA A 879 -52.73 -41.60 10.35
N PRO A 880 -53.23 -40.63 9.56
CA PRO A 880 -53.42 -39.24 10.00
C PRO A 880 -54.56 -39.13 11.04
N SER A 881 -54.23 -39.36 12.30
CA SER A 881 -55.17 -39.40 13.42
C SER A 881 -54.44 -39.18 14.74
N ALA A 882 -55.18 -38.92 15.83
CA ALA A 882 -54.59 -38.85 17.17
C ALA A 882 -53.88 -40.16 17.57
N ALA A 883 -54.47 -41.31 17.20
CA ALA A 883 -53.87 -42.63 17.43
C ALA A 883 -52.58 -42.84 16.61
N GLY A 884 -52.53 -42.34 15.38
CA GLY A 884 -51.31 -42.39 14.55
C GLY A 884 -50.17 -41.53 15.10
N VAL A 885 -50.50 -40.36 15.67
CA VAL A 885 -49.51 -39.56 16.42
C VAL A 885 -48.98 -40.34 17.63
N GLN A 886 -49.84 -41.02 18.39
CA GLN A 886 -49.42 -41.85 19.52
C GLN A 886 -48.49 -42.99 19.09
N ALA A 887 -48.90 -43.74 18.06
CA ALA A 887 -48.16 -44.89 17.54
C ALA A 887 -46.77 -44.50 17.01
N ALA A 888 -46.63 -43.32 16.42
CA ALA A 888 -45.36 -42.85 15.88
C ALA A 888 -44.37 -42.32 16.95
N ASN A 889 -44.78 -42.17 18.23
CA ASN A 889 -44.01 -41.41 19.23
C ASN A 889 -43.90 -42.14 20.58
N ASN A 890 -43.23 -43.29 20.60
CA ASN A 890 -42.80 -44.05 21.79
C ASN A 890 -43.88 -44.19 22.89
N ASN A 891 -45.14 -44.38 22.50
CA ASN A 891 -46.31 -44.47 23.39
C ASN A 891 -46.60 -43.20 24.23
N SER A 892 -46.15 -42.03 23.79
CA SER A 892 -46.54 -40.74 24.37
C SER A 892 -48.06 -40.58 24.29
N THR A 893 -48.71 -40.21 25.39
CA THR A 893 -50.18 -40.05 25.42
C THR A 893 -50.62 -38.88 24.56
N VAL A 894 -51.79 -38.98 23.91
CA VAL A 894 -52.33 -37.96 23.00
C VAL A 894 -53.75 -37.57 23.43
N ARG A 895 -54.04 -36.26 23.47
CA ARG A 895 -55.39 -35.71 23.71
C ARG A 895 -55.78 -34.72 22.63
N VAL A 896 -57.04 -34.78 22.22
CA VAL A 896 -57.68 -33.75 21.40
C VAL A 896 -58.46 -32.82 22.33
N ARG A 897 -58.32 -31.49 22.21
CA ARG A 897 -59.08 -30.54 23.07
C ARG A 897 -60.57 -30.53 22.74
N ASN A 898 -61.42 -30.54 23.77
CA ASN A 898 -62.89 -30.63 23.66
C ASN A 898 -63.56 -29.50 22.83
N SER A 899 -62.89 -28.36 22.62
CA SER A 899 -63.40 -27.21 21.85
C SER A 899 -62.95 -27.21 20.37
N ALA A 900 -62.49 -28.35 19.84
CA ALA A 900 -61.85 -28.45 18.52
C ALA A 900 -62.62 -29.41 17.59
N THR A 901 -62.83 -28.99 16.33
CA THR A 901 -63.19 -29.89 15.23
C THR A 901 -61.91 -30.52 14.73
N PHE A 902 -61.52 -31.66 15.28
CA PHE A 902 -60.30 -32.34 14.89
C PHE A 902 -60.55 -33.34 13.76
N THR A 903 -60.30 -32.90 12.54
CA THR A 903 -60.43 -33.65 11.31
C THR A 903 -59.10 -33.54 10.53
N PRO A 904 -58.04 -34.21 11.00
CA PRO A 904 -56.74 -34.16 10.34
C PRO A 904 -56.81 -34.83 8.97
N VAL A 905 -55.95 -34.40 8.05
CA VAL A 905 -55.82 -34.98 6.70
C VAL A 905 -54.42 -35.54 6.47
N ALA A 906 -54.31 -36.50 5.54
CA ALA A 906 -53.02 -36.96 5.04
C ALA A 906 -52.33 -35.88 4.22
N GLY A 907 -51.00 -35.85 4.25
CA GLY A 907 -50.18 -34.97 3.42
C GLY A 907 -48.72 -35.06 3.83
N THR A 908 -47.84 -34.42 3.04
CA THR A 908 -46.40 -34.40 3.29
C THR A 908 -45.99 -33.04 3.83
N CYS A 909 -45.29 -33.04 4.96
CA CYS A 909 -44.71 -31.82 5.50
C CYS A 909 -43.41 -31.47 4.79
N GLN A 910 -43.21 -30.18 4.57
CA GLN A 910 -42.00 -29.70 3.90
C GLN A 910 -40.87 -29.50 4.91
N ALA A 911 -39.76 -30.20 4.71
CA ALA A 911 -38.55 -29.99 5.50
C ALA A 911 -37.89 -28.65 5.15
N PRO A 912 -37.13 -28.04 6.08
CA PRO A 912 -36.19 -26.96 5.74
C PRO A 912 -35.07 -27.50 4.84
N ASN A 913 -34.64 -26.68 3.89
CA ASN A 913 -33.55 -26.99 2.96
C ASN A 913 -32.19 -27.16 3.66
#